data_AF-A0A8B7E6L2-F1
#
_entry.id   AF-A0A8B7E6L2-F1
#
_cell.length_a   1.000
_cell.length_b   1.000
_cell.length_c   1.000
_cell.angle_alpha   90.00
_cell.angle_beta   90.00
_cell.angle_gamma   90.00
#
_symmetry.space_group_name_H-M   'P 1'
#
loop_
_entity.id
_entity.type
_entity.pdbx_description
1 polymer ?
#
loop_
_entity_poly.entity_id
_entity_poly.type
_entity_poly.pdbx_seq_one_letter_code
_entity_poly.pdbx_strand_id
1 'polypeptide(L)'
;MTRENIEQGENFRVKTFGNTLNIVVGIPDTKSKRISLKNLSFDVIMELSNTLKFYDVVKETFISGDEKLTRSPVFVKNTSDLILHTMNERGLDPYSSIARISVDSGQGFLKCVLNVFDPLVMHSSSKKLDDTGVKRSIILSLVEDVSEHNGNLILLIAPLRLEDVKYSVASDLKCGNSLFGLSSHSGKFACLWCESECLLKSGVKRTFGSIDINYKKFVADGYHGIGLDGNNAQRFLENLDNLEINLMSAALTDPKIRLLLPVICCIRKFSIVKNNGFGMKVEEFLSVLDFKDSFQRLQVQLKDSFEYQLNVSWKIHILVCHLYPFLQHNKHGLGVYAEQAGEKLKSYLRLRGLKISGKKEVLAARVYCAVENSVTLIKTAEEVDHDILTEYKRKLFINGVELPDPFKLSNGWLSEDEGLTCWPTLLYPDIYNYLLFNPAEIASKDLSDYKTCKAYSYFKCGWLEPLFYHQIGIESEYCYLKGNCRKSEKINDPFHKLWIIINKKTAKIIAAHCTCLAGLSQTCNHVAASLFRIEAAVRNGLTNVACTSSKSEWLPNCSIVAPKKAFTIITASKAHDVLKKIKKINMGIKVDMWSLHQSTSGLTFVNPDIPALKYGRVMEVEAACQFFEVMKSFHQNLTVNECGLFLDVEMPYIGGSPDRIVRCSCCPPACLEIKCPFSINHTSPQDPNISLPYITKKLNEKFVINKKHRYYTQCQVQMGTAKMIKCYFMVWTAHGYIIDKIAFDEAGWL
;
A
#
# COMPACT_ATOMS: atom_id res chain seq x y z
N MET A 1 22.57 -27.54 30.50
CA MET A 1 23.51 -27.56 31.64
C MET A 1 22.72 -27.31 32.90
N THR A 2 22.92 -28.14 33.93
CA THR A 2 22.29 -27.99 35.25
C THR A 2 22.83 -26.74 35.94
N ARG A 3 21.97 -26.08 36.72
CA ARG A 3 22.10 -24.73 37.29
C ARG A 3 23.33 -24.47 38.18
N GLU A 4 24.14 -25.50 38.48
CA GLU A 4 25.05 -25.48 39.64
C GLU A 4 26.52 -25.24 39.31
N ASN A 5 26.93 -25.18 38.04
CA ASN A 5 28.36 -25.19 37.68
C ASN A 5 28.84 -24.00 36.81
N ILE A 6 28.18 -22.83 36.83
CA ILE A 6 28.66 -21.68 36.05
C ILE A 6 29.42 -20.70 36.97
N GLU A 7 30.74 -20.65 36.85
CA GLU A 7 31.62 -19.79 37.65
C GLU A 7 31.84 -18.41 37.00
N GLN A 8 32.06 -17.39 37.83
CA GLN A 8 32.38 -16.04 37.36
C GLN A 8 33.76 -16.05 36.66
N GLY A 9 33.77 -15.82 35.35
CA GLY A 9 34.95 -15.86 34.48
C GLY A 9 34.84 -16.87 33.34
N GLU A 10 33.84 -17.76 33.34
CA GLU A 10 33.68 -18.77 32.30
C GLU A 10 33.31 -18.16 30.94
N ASN A 11 33.93 -18.68 29.87
CA ASN A 11 33.78 -18.23 28.49
C ASN A 11 32.92 -19.19 27.67
N PHE A 12 31.81 -18.70 27.14
CA PHE A 12 30.94 -19.45 26.22
C PHE A 12 31.06 -18.88 24.81
N ARG A 13 31.05 -19.76 23.82
CA ARG A 13 31.12 -19.39 22.41
C ARG A 13 29.83 -19.79 21.71
N VAL A 14 29.02 -18.81 21.34
CA VAL A 14 27.77 -19.03 20.61
C VAL A 14 27.98 -18.58 19.16
N LYS A 15 27.73 -19.48 18.21
CA LYS A 15 27.72 -19.14 16.78
C LYS A 15 26.30 -18.84 16.34
N THR A 16 26.09 -17.66 15.78
CA THR A 16 24.83 -17.29 15.12
C THR A 16 25.16 -16.58 13.81
N PHE A 17 24.60 -17.05 12.70
CA PHE A 17 24.62 -16.42 11.36
C PHE A 17 25.97 -15.76 11.01
N GLY A 18 27.02 -16.57 10.90
CA GLY A 18 28.34 -16.15 10.42
C GLY A 18 29.24 -15.43 11.43
N ASN A 19 28.73 -15.01 12.59
CA ASN A 19 29.53 -14.36 13.63
C ASN A 19 29.62 -15.21 14.90
N THR A 20 30.82 -15.22 15.48
CA THR A 20 31.13 -15.97 16.70
C THR A 20 31.09 -15.01 17.89
N LEU A 21 30.13 -15.19 18.80
CA LEU A 21 29.96 -14.35 19.98
C LEU A 21 30.58 -15.07 21.18
N ASN A 22 31.62 -14.48 21.78
CA ASN A 22 32.22 -14.96 23.03
C ASN A 22 31.57 -14.21 24.20
N ILE A 23 30.99 -14.95 25.15
CA ILE A 23 30.29 -14.43 26.33
C ILE A 23 31.09 -14.84 27.55
N VAL A 24 31.47 -13.88 28.40
CA VAL A 24 32.19 -14.13 29.67
C VAL A 24 31.25 -13.84 30.83
N VAL A 25 31.14 -14.74 31.79
CA VAL A 25 30.25 -14.57 32.95
C VAL A 25 30.92 -13.67 33.99
N GLY A 26 30.46 -12.42 34.15
CA GLY A 26 30.94 -11.49 35.16
C GLY A 26 30.98 -10.03 34.69
N ILE A 27 31.15 -9.08 35.62
CA ILE A 27 31.30 -7.64 35.30
C ILE A 27 32.80 -7.32 35.24
N PRO A 28 33.36 -6.87 34.10
CA PRO A 28 34.78 -6.50 34.03
C PRO A 28 35.10 -5.27 34.88
N ASP A 29 36.22 -5.25 35.60
CA ASP A 29 36.67 -4.10 36.39
C ASP A 29 37.06 -2.89 35.53
N THR A 30 37.53 -3.14 34.29
CA THR A 30 37.88 -2.10 33.32
C THR A 30 36.66 -1.62 32.55
N LYS A 31 36.22 -0.39 32.79
CA LYS A 31 35.03 0.24 32.18
C LYS A 31 35.00 0.20 30.64
N SER A 32 36.16 0.25 29.97
CA SER A 32 36.30 0.24 28.51
C SER A 32 36.12 -1.14 27.86
N LYS A 33 36.19 -2.23 28.65
CA LYS A 33 35.96 -3.61 28.18
C LYS A 33 34.51 -4.08 28.43
N ARG A 34 33.67 -3.23 29.02
CA ARG A 34 32.25 -3.51 29.25
C ARG A 34 31.49 -3.28 27.94
N ILE A 35 31.11 -4.34 27.24
CA ILE A 35 30.12 -4.24 26.17
C ILE A 35 28.75 -4.06 26.84
N SER A 36 28.03 -2.99 26.47
CA SER A 36 26.64 -2.78 26.88
C SER A 36 25.75 -3.84 26.22
N LEU A 37 25.46 -4.92 26.94
CA LEU A 37 24.36 -5.86 26.65
C LEU A 37 23.01 -5.19 26.93
N LYS A 38 22.69 -4.16 26.15
CA LYS A 38 21.30 -3.75 25.95
C LYS A 38 20.78 -4.64 24.83
N ASN A 39 19.91 -5.60 25.16
CA ASN A 39 18.82 -6.16 24.32
C ASN A 39 18.61 -7.68 24.40
N LEU A 40 19.01 -8.38 25.47
CA LEU A 40 18.42 -9.69 25.80
C LEU A 40 17.89 -9.61 27.22
N SER A 41 16.56 -9.51 27.36
CA SER A 41 15.93 -9.51 28.68
C SER A 41 16.07 -10.89 29.31
N PHE A 42 16.03 -10.93 30.64
CA PHE A 42 15.96 -12.19 31.39
C PHE A 42 14.81 -13.09 30.90
N ASP A 43 13.71 -12.48 30.46
CA ASP A 43 12.57 -13.19 29.85
C ASP A 43 12.97 -13.93 28.57
N VAL A 44 13.80 -13.34 27.70
CA VAL A 44 14.26 -14.02 26.47
C VAL A 44 15.21 -15.17 26.79
N ILE A 45 16.03 -15.05 27.85
CA ILE A 45 16.90 -16.14 28.30
C ILE A 45 16.06 -17.31 28.85
N MET A 46 15.01 -16.99 29.63
CA MET A 46 14.05 -17.98 30.12
C MET A 46 13.26 -18.63 28.98
N GLU A 47 12.85 -17.86 27.98
CA GLU A 47 12.13 -18.34 26.79
C GLU A 47 13.01 -19.24 25.91
N LEU A 48 14.28 -18.87 25.71
CA LEU A 48 15.27 -19.71 25.02
C LEU A 48 15.54 -21.00 25.80
N SER A 49 15.70 -20.94 27.13
CA SER A 49 15.88 -22.14 27.97
C SER A 49 14.66 -23.07 27.91
N ASN A 50 13.45 -22.50 27.92
CA ASN A 50 12.21 -23.25 27.79
C ASN A 50 12.04 -23.88 26.41
N THR A 51 12.60 -23.28 25.36
CA THR A 51 12.56 -23.82 24.00
C THR A 51 13.59 -24.93 23.83
N LEU A 52 14.83 -24.70 24.27
CA LEU A 52 15.94 -25.65 24.18
C LEU A 52 15.70 -26.96 24.93
N LYS A 53 14.76 -27.01 25.88
CA LYS A 53 14.41 -28.25 26.59
C LYS A 53 13.88 -29.34 25.65
N PHE A 54 13.22 -28.94 24.56
CA PHE A 54 12.58 -29.85 23.60
C PHE A 54 13.53 -30.36 22.51
N TYR A 55 14.70 -29.75 22.33
CA TYR A 55 15.60 -30.04 21.22
C TYR A 55 16.89 -30.72 21.68
N ASP A 56 17.43 -31.58 20.81
CA ASP A 56 18.75 -32.17 20.88
C ASP A 56 19.52 -31.95 19.58
N VAL A 57 20.84 -32.08 19.66
CA VAL A 57 21.75 -31.97 18.53
C VAL A 57 22.64 -33.21 18.51
N VAL A 58 22.60 -33.94 17.40
CA VAL A 58 23.40 -35.17 17.21
C VAL A 58 24.27 -34.98 15.97
N LYS A 59 25.51 -35.47 15.98
CA LYS A 59 26.35 -35.48 14.78
C LYS A 59 25.97 -36.67 13.91
N GLU A 60 25.59 -36.39 12.67
CA GLU A 60 25.16 -37.39 11.70
C GLU A 60 25.92 -37.23 10.37
N THR A 61 26.03 -38.32 9.62
CA THR A 61 26.71 -38.33 8.31
C THR A 61 25.69 -38.46 7.19
N PHE A 62 25.58 -37.41 6.39
CA PHE A 62 24.67 -37.28 5.25
C PHE A 62 25.40 -37.58 3.93
N ILE A 63 24.63 -37.79 2.86
CA ILE A 63 25.11 -38.08 1.50
C ILE A 63 24.94 -36.82 0.64
N SER A 64 25.97 -36.40 -0.09
CA SER A 64 25.91 -35.28 -1.03
C SER A 64 26.58 -35.67 -2.34
N GLY A 65 25.79 -36.13 -3.32
CA GLY A 65 26.34 -36.78 -4.52
C GLY A 65 27.05 -38.08 -4.13
N ASP A 66 28.31 -38.23 -4.54
CA ASP A 66 29.15 -39.38 -4.18
C ASP A 66 29.93 -39.18 -2.86
N GLU A 67 29.80 -38.02 -2.20
CA GLU A 67 30.56 -37.68 -0.99
C GLU A 67 29.73 -37.81 0.31
N LYS A 68 30.42 -38.04 1.43
CA LYS A 68 29.83 -38.10 2.78
C LYS A 68 30.06 -36.79 3.52
N LEU A 69 28.99 -36.20 4.05
CA LEU A 69 28.96 -34.90 4.70
C LEU A 69 28.54 -35.03 6.17
N THR A 70 29.45 -34.80 7.12
CA THR A 70 29.08 -34.77 8.54
C THR A 70 28.47 -33.42 8.91
N ARG A 71 27.30 -33.45 9.54
CA ARG A 71 26.56 -32.27 10.04
C ARG A 71 26.02 -32.53 11.44
N SER A 72 25.55 -31.47 12.08
CA SER A 72 24.92 -31.52 13.41
C SER A 72 23.45 -31.12 13.30
N PRO A 73 22.59 -32.02 12.79
CA PRO A 73 21.15 -31.78 12.77
C PRO A 73 20.59 -31.52 14.17
N VAL A 74 19.60 -30.63 14.22
CA VAL A 74 18.79 -30.35 15.39
C VAL A 74 17.50 -31.17 15.27
N PHE A 75 17.08 -31.84 16.34
CA PHE A 75 15.86 -32.64 16.39
C PHE A 75 15.08 -32.38 17.67
N VAL A 76 13.77 -32.59 17.63
CA VAL A 76 12.92 -32.64 18.82
C VAL A 76 13.09 -33.99 19.52
N LYS A 77 13.31 -33.97 20.84
CA LYS A 77 13.49 -35.17 21.69
C LYS A 77 12.26 -36.07 21.73
N ASN A 78 11.09 -35.44 21.88
CA ASN A 78 9.80 -36.10 21.94
C ASN A 78 8.77 -35.26 21.18
N THR A 79 8.39 -35.74 19.99
CA THR A 79 7.44 -35.06 19.10
C THR A 79 6.04 -34.99 19.72
N SER A 80 5.60 -36.05 20.42
CA SER A 80 4.29 -36.12 21.06
C SER A 80 4.15 -35.08 22.18
N ASP A 81 5.16 -34.94 23.04
CA ASP A 81 5.16 -33.96 24.13
C ASP A 81 5.12 -32.54 23.58
N LEU A 82 5.87 -32.27 22.49
CA LEU A 82 5.88 -30.95 21.85
C LEU A 82 4.53 -30.61 21.22
N ILE A 83 3.87 -31.57 20.58
CA ILE A 83 2.54 -31.39 19.99
C ILE A 83 1.50 -31.09 21.07
N LEU A 84 1.47 -31.90 22.14
CA LEU A 84 0.52 -31.72 23.25
C LEU A 84 0.76 -30.39 23.97
N HIS A 85 2.03 -30.04 24.22
CA HIS A 85 2.39 -28.74 24.80
C HIS A 85 1.92 -27.59 23.91
N THR A 86 2.11 -27.70 22.59
CA THR A 86 1.67 -26.69 21.61
C THR A 86 0.14 -26.56 21.57
N MET A 87 -0.59 -27.69 21.60
CA MET A 87 -2.06 -27.68 21.64
C MET A 87 -2.58 -26.97 22.89
N ASN A 88 -2.00 -27.28 24.06
CA ASN A 88 -2.37 -26.68 25.33
C ASN A 88 -2.10 -25.15 25.35
N GLU A 89 -0.91 -24.72 24.93
CA GLU A 89 -0.54 -23.29 24.87
C GLU A 89 -1.41 -22.49 23.88
N ARG A 90 -1.91 -23.14 22.82
CA ARG A 90 -2.79 -22.53 21.82
C ARG A 90 -4.28 -22.66 22.16
N GLY A 91 -4.64 -23.37 23.22
CA GLY A 91 -6.03 -23.64 23.60
C GLY A 91 -6.79 -24.47 22.56
N LEU A 92 -6.10 -25.39 21.89
CA LEU A 92 -6.65 -26.27 20.85
C LEU A 92 -7.12 -27.60 21.43
N ASP A 93 -8.25 -28.12 20.96
CA ASP A 93 -8.77 -29.42 21.38
C ASP A 93 -7.98 -30.57 20.70
N PRO A 94 -7.36 -31.50 21.45
CA PRO A 94 -6.59 -32.60 20.87
C PRO A 94 -7.38 -33.54 19.95
N TYR A 95 -8.71 -33.60 20.10
CA TYR A 95 -9.55 -34.51 19.29
C TYR A 95 -9.93 -33.91 17.93
N SER A 96 -10.19 -32.60 17.85
CA SER A 96 -10.48 -31.90 16.59
C SER A 96 -9.23 -31.40 15.85
N SER A 97 -8.12 -31.23 16.57
CA SER A 97 -6.90 -30.63 16.02
C SER A 97 -6.12 -31.57 15.11
N ILE A 98 -5.50 -30.98 14.08
CA ILE A 98 -4.62 -31.66 13.13
C ILE A 98 -3.19 -31.24 13.39
N ALA A 99 -2.33 -32.21 13.68
CA ALA A 99 -0.88 -32.06 13.57
C ALA A 99 -0.46 -32.35 12.12
N ARG A 100 0.00 -31.34 11.39
CA ARG A 100 0.54 -31.49 10.04
C ARG A 100 2.06 -31.42 10.09
N ILE A 101 2.70 -32.39 9.45
CA ILE A 101 4.14 -32.44 9.31
C ILE A 101 4.50 -32.20 7.85
N SER A 102 5.39 -31.25 7.62
CA SER A 102 5.86 -30.85 6.30
C SER A 102 7.37 -30.97 6.19
N VAL A 103 7.86 -31.40 5.04
CA VAL A 103 9.29 -31.45 4.73
C VAL A 103 9.56 -30.47 3.59
N ASP A 104 10.56 -29.63 3.78
CA ASP A 104 10.92 -28.55 2.86
C ASP A 104 12.43 -28.38 2.80
N SER A 105 12.98 -28.19 1.61
CA SER A 105 14.35 -27.73 1.40
C SER A 105 14.36 -26.36 0.75
N GLY A 106 15.16 -25.46 1.31
CA GLY A 106 15.27 -24.10 0.79
C GLY A 106 16.18 -23.24 1.66
N GLN A 107 16.78 -22.22 1.04
CA GLN A 107 17.66 -21.26 1.72
C GLN A 107 18.88 -21.91 2.42
N GLY A 108 19.38 -23.03 1.91
CA GLY A 108 20.51 -23.75 2.51
C GLY A 108 20.13 -24.67 3.68
N PHE A 109 18.84 -24.94 3.91
CA PHE A 109 18.40 -25.85 4.97
C PHE A 109 17.44 -26.91 4.46
N LEU A 110 17.60 -28.13 4.99
CA LEU A 110 16.61 -29.20 4.92
C LEU A 110 15.93 -29.29 6.28
N LYS A 111 14.60 -29.16 6.31
CA LYS A 111 13.84 -29.04 7.56
C LYS A 111 12.54 -29.83 7.55
N CYS A 112 12.20 -30.37 8.72
CA CYS A 112 10.89 -30.92 9.03
C CYS A 112 10.14 -29.95 9.94
N VAL A 113 8.92 -29.58 9.57
CA VAL A 113 8.13 -28.54 10.21
C VAL A 113 6.78 -29.10 10.64
N LEU A 114 6.39 -28.82 11.88
CA LEU A 114 5.09 -29.11 12.45
C LEU A 114 4.21 -27.87 12.43
N ASN A 115 2.99 -28.05 11.94
CA ASN A 115 1.89 -27.09 12.04
C ASN A 115 0.73 -27.74 12.79
N VAL A 116 0.39 -27.22 13.97
CA VAL A 116 -0.78 -27.66 14.75
C VAL A 116 -1.91 -26.64 14.61
N PHE A 117 -3.06 -27.08 14.11
CA PHE A 117 -4.23 -26.22 13.92
C PHE A 117 -5.53 -27.04 13.96
N ASP A 118 -6.63 -26.40 14.33
CA ASP A 118 -7.97 -26.96 14.22
C ASP A 118 -8.61 -26.42 12.91
N PRO A 119 -9.06 -27.28 11.98
CA PRO A 119 -9.70 -26.84 10.73
C PRO A 119 -11.07 -26.17 10.93
N LEU A 120 -11.73 -26.39 12.07
CA LEU A 120 -13.04 -25.85 12.43
C LEU A 120 -12.94 -24.56 13.28
N VAL A 121 -11.82 -24.36 13.98
CA VAL A 121 -11.58 -23.18 14.83
C VAL A 121 -10.54 -22.25 14.20
N MET A 122 -11.01 -21.13 13.66
CA MET A 122 -10.18 -20.13 12.95
C MET A 122 -9.44 -19.15 13.89
N HIS A 123 -9.53 -19.32 15.21
CA HIS A 123 -9.01 -18.37 16.21
C HIS A 123 -8.29 -19.06 17.38
N SER A 124 -7.02 -18.71 17.58
CA SER A 124 -6.30 -18.87 18.85
C SER A 124 -6.89 -17.95 19.94
N SER A 125 -7.12 -18.49 21.14
CA SER A 125 -7.55 -17.72 22.33
C SER A 125 -6.41 -16.95 23.00
N SER A 126 -5.16 -17.13 22.54
CA SER A 126 -3.96 -16.54 23.12
C SER A 126 -3.52 -15.26 22.39
N LYS A 127 -3.45 -14.14 23.12
CA LYS A 127 -2.95 -12.84 22.62
C LYS A 127 -1.44 -12.83 22.28
N LYS A 128 -0.67 -13.86 22.66
CA LYS A 128 0.79 -13.95 22.44
C LYS A 128 1.19 -14.77 21.21
N LEU A 129 0.38 -15.76 20.81
CA LEU A 129 0.65 -16.66 19.69
C LEU A 129 -0.34 -16.35 18.55
N ASP A 130 0.04 -15.37 17.74
CA ASP A 130 -0.76 -14.82 16.66
C ASP A 130 -0.76 -15.75 15.42
N ASP A 131 -1.91 -15.86 14.75
CA ASP A 131 -2.26 -16.89 13.75
C ASP A 131 -1.68 -16.65 12.33
N THR A 132 -0.50 -16.06 12.22
CA THR A 132 0.18 -15.91 10.92
C THR A 132 0.92 -17.21 10.56
N GLY A 133 0.88 -17.67 9.30
CA GLY A 133 1.46 -18.96 8.88
C GLY A 133 2.90 -19.22 9.36
N VAL A 134 3.77 -18.20 9.33
CA VAL A 134 5.17 -18.29 9.83
C VAL A 134 5.25 -18.51 11.35
N LYS A 135 4.27 -18.02 12.13
CA LYS A 135 4.20 -18.20 13.59
C LYS A 135 3.53 -19.52 14.00
N ARG A 136 2.92 -20.25 13.05
CA ARG A 136 2.31 -21.57 13.30
C ARG A 136 3.32 -22.72 13.15
N SER A 137 4.36 -22.50 12.35
CA SER A 137 5.42 -23.45 12.01
C SER A 137 6.44 -23.63 13.13
N ILE A 138 6.51 -24.86 13.63
CA ILE A 138 7.46 -25.31 14.65
C ILE A 138 8.45 -26.25 13.97
N ILE A 139 9.74 -26.01 14.15
CA ILE A 139 10.77 -26.88 13.58
C ILE A 139 10.78 -28.17 14.39
N LEU A 140 10.60 -29.33 13.74
CA LEU A 140 10.83 -30.64 14.35
C LEU A 140 12.27 -31.08 14.16
N SER A 141 12.80 -30.86 12.96
CA SER A 141 14.21 -31.09 12.67
C SER A 141 14.76 -30.15 11.60
N LEU A 142 16.06 -29.89 11.67
CA LEU A 142 16.74 -28.93 10.80
C LEU A 142 18.20 -29.34 10.59
N VAL A 143 18.66 -29.29 9.35
CA VAL A 143 20.08 -29.47 9.00
C VAL A 143 20.49 -28.52 7.86
N GLU A 144 21.71 -27.98 7.96
CA GLU A 144 22.27 -27.01 7.02
C GLU A 144 23.02 -27.70 5.86
N ASP A 145 22.79 -27.21 4.65
CA ASP A 145 23.44 -27.58 3.39
C ASP A 145 23.44 -29.08 3.08
N VAL A 146 22.28 -29.73 3.28
CA VAL A 146 22.05 -31.14 2.95
C VAL A 146 21.02 -31.25 1.84
N SER A 147 21.32 -32.08 0.84
CA SER A 147 20.41 -32.34 -0.28
C SER A 147 19.18 -33.16 0.13
N GLU A 148 18.06 -32.97 -0.57
CA GLU A 148 16.83 -33.80 -0.49
C GLU A 148 17.04 -35.22 -1.06
N HIS A 149 18.05 -35.91 -0.54
CA HIS A 149 18.29 -37.32 -0.87
C HIS A 149 17.54 -38.21 0.13
N ASN A 150 17.02 -39.35 -0.33
CA ASN A 150 16.25 -40.30 0.49
C ASN A 150 16.94 -40.68 1.81
N GLY A 151 18.22 -41.06 1.74
CA GLY A 151 19.00 -41.40 2.94
C GLY A 151 19.06 -40.25 3.94
N ASN A 152 19.20 -39.01 3.44
CA ASN A 152 19.25 -37.81 4.29
C ASN A 152 17.89 -37.49 4.90
N LEU A 153 16.81 -37.67 4.14
CA LEU A 153 15.44 -37.47 4.60
C LEU A 153 15.10 -38.46 5.73
N ILE A 154 15.51 -39.72 5.61
CA ILE A 154 15.31 -40.73 6.66
C ILE A 154 16.10 -40.37 7.91
N LEU A 155 17.39 -40.02 7.77
CA LEU A 155 18.21 -39.54 8.90
C LEU A 155 17.61 -38.31 9.58
N LEU A 156 16.87 -37.48 8.83
CA LEU A 156 16.24 -36.28 9.36
C LEU A 156 14.86 -36.55 10.04
N ILE A 157 14.17 -37.63 9.67
CA ILE A 157 12.80 -37.94 10.12
C ILE A 157 12.75 -39.06 11.15
N ALA A 158 13.56 -40.11 11.00
CA ALA A 158 13.56 -41.27 11.89
C ALA A 158 13.73 -40.90 13.38
N PRO A 159 14.58 -39.93 13.76
CA PRO A 159 14.71 -39.52 15.17
C PRO A 159 13.43 -38.91 15.75
N LEU A 160 12.49 -38.45 14.92
CA LEU A 160 11.25 -37.80 15.37
C LEU A 160 10.21 -38.80 15.90
N ARG A 161 10.38 -40.11 15.65
CA ARG A 161 9.48 -41.20 16.09
C ARG A 161 8.00 -40.87 15.87
N LEU A 162 7.67 -40.58 14.61
CA LEU A 162 6.33 -40.14 14.24
C LEU A 162 5.28 -41.24 14.36
N GLU A 163 5.70 -42.51 14.48
CA GLU A 163 4.81 -43.66 14.72
C GLU A 163 3.91 -43.49 15.96
N ASP A 164 4.36 -42.74 16.97
CA ASP A 164 3.64 -42.51 18.22
C ASP A 164 2.66 -41.33 18.15
N VAL A 165 2.54 -40.69 16.98
CA VAL A 165 1.79 -39.45 16.79
C VAL A 165 0.69 -39.64 15.76
N LYS A 166 -0.50 -39.08 16.02
CA LYS A 166 -1.52 -38.90 14.99
C LYS A 166 -1.22 -37.63 14.19
N TYR A 167 -0.72 -37.78 12.95
CA TYR A 167 -0.37 -36.64 12.10
C TYR A 167 -0.85 -36.79 10.64
N SER A 168 -0.83 -35.67 9.92
CA SER A 168 -1.02 -35.61 8.47
C SER A 168 0.29 -35.17 7.80
N VAL A 169 0.69 -35.83 6.73
CA VAL A 169 1.85 -35.44 5.94
C VAL A 169 1.45 -34.42 4.88
N ALA A 170 2.23 -33.35 4.76
CA ALA A 170 2.16 -32.41 3.65
C ALA A 170 3.55 -32.22 3.04
N SER A 171 3.79 -32.79 1.88
CA SER A 171 5.08 -32.67 1.19
C SER A 171 4.87 -32.30 -0.28
N ASP A 172 5.91 -31.80 -0.94
CA ASP A 172 5.96 -31.91 -2.40
C ASP A 172 5.80 -33.39 -2.77
N LEU A 173 5.09 -33.66 -3.86
CA LEU A 173 4.90 -35.02 -4.36
C LEU A 173 6.23 -35.72 -4.67
N LYS A 174 7.29 -34.97 -5.01
CA LYS A 174 8.66 -35.48 -5.15
C LYS A 174 9.20 -36.02 -3.84
N CYS A 175 9.10 -35.23 -2.77
CA CYS A 175 9.47 -35.63 -1.42
C CYS A 175 8.60 -36.80 -0.94
N GLY A 176 7.31 -36.80 -1.25
CA GLY A 176 6.39 -37.89 -0.92
C GLY A 176 6.82 -39.20 -1.57
N ASN A 177 7.03 -39.21 -2.89
CA ASN A 177 7.53 -40.39 -3.60
C ASN A 177 8.88 -40.86 -3.06
N SER A 178 9.76 -39.93 -2.70
CA SER A 178 11.07 -40.22 -2.10
C SER A 178 10.93 -40.91 -0.74
N LEU A 179 10.03 -40.43 0.12
CA LEU A 179 9.73 -41.02 1.44
C LEU A 179 9.10 -42.41 1.34
N PHE A 180 8.20 -42.62 0.36
CA PHE A 180 7.55 -43.91 0.13
C PHE A 180 8.31 -44.83 -0.83
N GLY A 181 9.49 -44.40 -1.29
CA GLY A 181 10.34 -45.11 -2.25
C GLY A 181 9.64 -45.50 -3.55
N LEU A 182 8.88 -44.59 -4.14
CA LEU A 182 8.31 -44.76 -5.48
C LEU A 182 9.20 -44.07 -6.52
N SER A 183 9.38 -44.70 -7.69
CA SER A 183 10.30 -44.21 -8.73
C SER A 183 9.98 -42.83 -9.31
N SER A 184 11.02 -42.16 -9.78
CA SER A 184 10.99 -40.75 -10.16
C SER A 184 10.24 -40.45 -11.46
N HIS A 185 9.51 -39.33 -11.44
CA HIS A 185 8.98 -38.57 -12.57
C HIS A 185 8.87 -39.27 -13.93
N SER A 186 7.77 -40.00 -14.11
CA SER A 186 7.15 -40.43 -15.40
C SER A 186 6.69 -41.89 -15.39
N GLY A 187 6.91 -42.64 -14.30
CA GLY A 187 6.48 -44.03 -14.21
C GLY A 187 4.97 -44.22 -14.35
N LYS A 188 4.56 -45.22 -15.15
CA LYS A 188 3.15 -45.63 -15.29
C LYS A 188 2.49 -45.90 -13.94
N PHE A 189 3.25 -46.26 -12.90
CA PHE A 189 2.76 -46.64 -11.57
C PHE A 189 3.12 -45.63 -10.46
N ALA A 190 3.41 -44.37 -10.79
CA ALA A 190 3.92 -43.37 -9.84
C ALA A 190 2.86 -42.76 -8.89
N CYS A 191 1.64 -43.32 -8.85
CA CYS A 191 0.60 -42.86 -7.92
C CYS A 191 0.91 -43.31 -6.48
N LEU A 192 0.84 -42.37 -5.52
CA LEU A 192 1.02 -42.63 -4.09
C LEU A 192 -0.13 -43.42 -3.45
N TRP A 193 -1.34 -43.38 -4.04
CA TRP A 193 -2.55 -43.95 -3.41
C TRP A 193 -2.98 -45.28 -4.00
N CYS A 194 -2.67 -45.57 -5.27
CA CYS A 194 -3.06 -46.83 -5.92
C CYS A 194 -1.92 -47.52 -6.64
N GLU A 195 -2.09 -48.83 -6.86
CA GLU A 195 -1.11 -49.72 -7.48
C GLU A 195 -1.26 -49.83 -9.01
N SER A 196 -2.31 -49.21 -9.58
CA SER A 196 -2.58 -49.30 -11.02
C SER A 196 -1.74 -48.34 -11.85
N GLU A 197 -1.75 -48.57 -13.16
CA GLU A 197 -1.31 -47.58 -14.11
C GLU A 197 -2.07 -46.26 -13.92
N CYS A 198 -1.38 -45.15 -14.16
CA CYS A 198 -1.93 -43.80 -14.10
C CYS A 198 -2.93 -43.62 -15.25
N LEU A 199 -4.19 -44.00 -15.02
CA LEU A 199 -5.31 -43.88 -15.96
C LEU A 199 -6.38 -42.92 -15.41
N LEU A 200 -7.44 -42.60 -16.14
CA LEU A 200 -8.55 -41.79 -15.61
C LEU A 200 -9.49 -42.56 -14.66
N LYS A 201 -9.07 -43.73 -14.18
CA LYS A 201 -9.79 -44.61 -13.25
C LYS A 201 -8.86 -45.00 -12.10
N SER A 202 -9.40 -44.99 -10.87
CA SER A 202 -8.65 -45.41 -9.69
C SER A 202 -8.40 -46.91 -9.70
N GLY A 203 -7.18 -47.33 -9.36
CA GLY A 203 -6.84 -48.73 -9.10
C GLY A 203 -7.09 -49.17 -7.66
N VAL A 204 -6.61 -50.38 -7.36
CA VAL A 204 -6.55 -50.91 -6.00
C VAL A 204 -5.64 -50.04 -5.14
N LYS A 205 -6.06 -49.73 -3.92
CA LYS A 205 -5.30 -48.90 -2.99
C LYS A 205 -4.02 -49.62 -2.55
N ARG A 206 -2.94 -48.86 -2.39
CA ARG A 206 -1.65 -49.41 -1.91
C ARG A 206 -1.80 -49.99 -0.50
N THR A 207 -1.11 -51.10 -0.27
CA THR A 207 -0.94 -51.70 1.05
C THR A 207 0.45 -51.36 1.60
N PHE A 208 0.64 -51.45 2.92
CA PHE A 208 1.96 -51.24 3.53
C PHE A 208 3.02 -52.20 2.96
N GLY A 209 2.64 -53.45 2.64
CA GLY A 209 3.53 -54.42 2.01
C GLY A 209 3.93 -54.04 0.58
N SER A 210 3.03 -53.45 -0.21
CA SER A 210 3.38 -53.03 -1.58
C SER A 210 4.24 -51.77 -1.61
N ILE A 211 4.16 -50.91 -0.59
CA ILE A 211 5.06 -49.78 -0.41
C ILE A 211 6.50 -50.27 -0.16
N ASP A 212 6.70 -51.23 0.75
CA ASP A 212 8.03 -51.79 1.06
C ASP A 212 8.71 -52.44 -0.17
N ILE A 213 7.93 -53.17 -0.99
CA ILE A 213 8.43 -53.79 -2.22
C ILE A 213 8.88 -52.73 -3.25
N ASN A 214 8.12 -51.65 -3.40
CA ASN A 214 8.47 -50.58 -4.34
C ASN A 214 9.66 -49.75 -3.85
N TYR A 215 9.76 -49.52 -2.54
CA TYR A 215 10.90 -48.84 -1.92
C TYR A 215 12.22 -49.53 -2.25
N LYS A 216 12.28 -50.86 -2.10
CA LYS A 216 13.47 -51.67 -2.44
C LYS A 216 13.86 -51.56 -3.91
N LYS A 217 12.88 -51.49 -4.83
CA LYS A 217 13.12 -51.33 -6.27
C LYS A 217 13.62 -49.93 -6.62
N PHE A 218 13.04 -48.89 -6.03
CA PHE A 218 13.44 -47.51 -6.30
C PHE A 218 14.86 -47.19 -5.86
N VAL A 219 15.29 -47.72 -4.70
CA VAL A 219 16.67 -47.58 -4.23
C VAL A 219 17.68 -48.09 -5.27
N ALA A 220 17.30 -49.02 -6.15
CA ALA A 220 18.15 -49.54 -7.21
C ALA A 220 18.20 -48.65 -8.48
N ASP A 221 17.16 -47.85 -8.77
CA ASP A 221 16.95 -47.26 -10.11
C ASP A 221 17.36 -45.77 -10.25
N GLY A 222 17.54 -45.02 -9.16
CA GLY A 222 18.03 -43.62 -9.19
C GLY A 222 17.05 -42.58 -9.78
N TYR A 223 17.34 -41.28 -9.59
CA TYR A 223 16.44 -40.16 -9.93
C TYR A 223 16.93 -39.34 -11.14
N HIS A 224 16.03 -39.03 -12.08
CA HIS A 224 16.25 -38.08 -13.17
C HIS A 224 15.06 -37.09 -13.29
N GLY A 225 15.34 -35.81 -13.54
CA GLY A 225 14.30 -34.78 -13.66
C GLY A 225 14.64 -33.66 -14.64
N ILE A 226 13.61 -33.10 -15.29
CA ILE A 226 13.63 -31.89 -16.14
C ILE A 226 12.31 -31.11 -15.92
N GLY A 227 12.36 -29.80 -16.19
CA GLY A 227 11.50 -28.73 -15.66
C GLY A 227 10.21 -28.34 -16.41
N LEU A 228 9.42 -27.50 -15.71
CA LEU A 228 8.69 -26.29 -16.13
C LEU A 228 8.18 -25.68 -14.81
N ASP A 229 8.59 -24.45 -14.46
CA ASP A 229 8.37 -23.88 -13.12
C ASP A 229 7.00 -23.18 -12.97
N GLY A 230 6.56 -23.00 -11.72
CA GLY A 230 5.18 -22.58 -11.41
C GLY A 230 4.81 -21.17 -11.88
N ASN A 231 5.77 -20.26 -11.98
CA ASN A 231 5.53 -18.86 -12.39
C ASN A 231 5.22 -18.75 -13.88
N ASN A 232 5.95 -19.49 -14.72
CA ASN A 232 5.72 -19.51 -16.16
C ASN A 232 4.39 -20.19 -16.50
N ALA A 233 4.01 -21.24 -15.78
CA ALA A 233 2.70 -21.87 -15.91
C ALA A 233 1.54 -20.90 -15.56
N GLN A 234 1.71 -20.04 -14.55
CA GLN A 234 0.68 -19.07 -14.16
C GLN A 234 0.51 -17.95 -15.21
N ARG A 235 1.61 -17.40 -15.74
CA ARG A 235 1.57 -16.40 -16.83
C ARG A 235 0.92 -16.96 -18.10
N PHE A 236 1.15 -18.24 -18.40
CA PHE A 236 0.50 -18.92 -19.51
C PHE A 236 -1.02 -19.01 -19.33
N LEU A 237 -1.49 -19.40 -18.13
CA LEU A 237 -2.93 -19.48 -17.82
C LEU A 237 -3.64 -18.12 -17.90
N GLU A 238 -2.96 -17.03 -17.56
CA GLU A 238 -3.51 -15.66 -17.63
C GLU A 238 -3.68 -15.13 -19.06
N ASN A 239 -2.97 -15.72 -20.03
CA ASN A 239 -3.01 -15.29 -21.43
C ASN A 239 -3.85 -16.22 -22.34
N LEU A 240 -4.68 -17.10 -21.77
CA LEU A 240 -5.48 -18.04 -22.55
C LEU A 240 -6.49 -17.36 -23.48
N ASP A 241 -7.07 -16.23 -23.08
CA ASP A 241 -8.06 -15.52 -23.89
C ASP A 241 -7.40 -14.83 -25.10
N ASN A 242 -6.21 -14.24 -24.91
CA ASN A 242 -5.38 -13.73 -26.01
C ASN A 242 -4.96 -14.85 -26.96
N LEU A 243 -4.60 -16.02 -26.42
CA LEU A 243 -4.25 -17.18 -27.21
C LEU A 243 -5.44 -17.71 -28.03
N GLU A 244 -6.65 -17.73 -27.46
CA GLU A 244 -7.86 -18.13 -28.17
C GLU A 244 -8.21 -17.14 -29.30
N ILE A 245 -8.14 -15.83 -29.04
CA ILE A 245 -8.35 -14.80 -30.07
C ILE A 245 -7.35 -14.95 -31.21
N ASN A 246 -6.07 -15.14 -30.88
CA ASN A 246 -5.01 -15.34 -31.87
C ASN A 246 -5.24 -16.63 -32.69
N LEU A 247 -5.62 -17.72 -32.04
CA LEU A 247 -5.94 -18.99 -32.72
C LEU A 247 -7.21 -18.89 -33.57
N MET A 248 -8.20 -18.09 -33.17
CA MET A 248 -9.38 -17.80 -33.99
C MET A 248 -9.06 -16.94 -35.20
N SER A 249 -8.16 -15.97 -35.05
CA SER A 249 -7.68 -15.19 -36.20
C SER A 249 -6.83 -16.04 -37.15
N ALA A 250 -5.97 -16.93 -36.63
CA ALA A 250 -5.14 -17.84 -37.43
C ALA A 250 -5.96 -18.99 -38.05
N ALA A 251 -7.07 -19.38 -37.43
CA ALA A 251 -7.99 -20.36 -38.02
C ALA A 251 -8.72 -19.87 -39.27
N LEU A 252 -8.71 -18.55 -39.54
CA LEU A 252 -9.22 -17.98 -40.80
C LEU A 252 -8.30 -18.30 -41.98
N THR A 253 -7.00 -18.49 -41.73
CA THR A 253 -5.99 -18.79 -42.75
C THR A 253 -5.63 -20.28 -42.81
N ASP A 254 -5.62 -21.00 -41.68
CA ASP A 254 -5.48 -22.46 -41.65
C ASP A 254 -6.58 -23.11 -40.77
N PRO A 255 -7.59 -23.75 -41.38
CA PRO A 255 -8.67 -24.41 -40.66
C PRO A 255 -8.21 -25.48 -39.66
N LYS A 256 -7.02 -26.08 -39.86
CA LYS A 256 -6.47 -27.08 -38.94
C LYS A 256 -6.09 -26.48 -37.59
N ILE A 257 -5.81 -25.18 -37.52
CA ILE A 257 -5.51 -24.48 -36.26
C ILE A 257 -6.73 -24.49 -35.32
N ARG A 258 -7.96 -24.55 -35.87
CA ARG A 258 -9.19 -24.70 -35.08
C ARG A 258 -9.23 -25.98 -34.26
N LEU A 259 -8.48 -27.02 -34.66
CA LEU A 259 -8.36 -28.28 -33.93
C LEU A 259 -7.58 -28.15 -32.61
N LEU A 260 -6.91 -27.01 -32.37
CA LEU A 260 -6.23 -26.69 -31.11
C LEU A 260 -7.16 -26.05 -30.07
N LEU A 261 -8.36 -25.56 -30.45
CA LEU A 261 -9.32 -24.98 -29.50
C LEU A 261 -9.67 -25.91 -28.33
N PRO A 262 -9.84 -27.24 -28.52
CA PRO A 262 -10.17 -28.13 -27.42
C PRO A 262 -9.03 -28.29 -26.41
N VAL A 263 -7.78 -28.03 -26.81
CA VAL A 263 -6.64 -27.92 -25.90
C VAL A 263 -6.84 -26.73 -24.95
N ILE A 264 -7.21 -25.56 -25.48
CA ILE A 264 -7.50 -24.36 -24.69
C ILE A 264 -8.68 -24.61 -23.75
N CYS A 265 -9.76 -25.21 -24.25
CA CYS A 265 -10.94 -25.54 -23.44
C CYS A 265 -10.59 -26.48 -22.28
N CYS A 266 -9.76 -27.50 -22.54
CA CYS A 266 -9.28 -28.42 -21.51
C CYS A 266 -8.42 -27.70 -20.44
N ILE A 267 -7.52 -26.80 -20.87
CA ILE A 267 -6.67 -26.01 -19.95
C ILE A 267 -7.51 -25.02 -19.14
N ARG A 268 -8.55 -24.42 -19.74
CA ARG A 268 -9.51 -23.54 -19.05
C ARG A 268 -10.26 -24.30 -17.96
N LYS A 269 -10.75 -25.51 -18.26
CA LYS A 269 -11.37 -26.40 -17.26
C LYS A 269 -10.40 -26.80 -16.15
N PHE A 270 -9.13 -27.07 -16.46
CA PHE A 270 -8.10 -27.25 -15.44
C PHE A 270 -7.90 -26.01 -14.56
N SER A 271 -7.92 -24.82 -15.15
CA SER A 271 -7.82 -23.55 -14.39
C SER A 271 -8.99 -23.37 -13.43
N ILE A 272 -10.21 -23.76 -13.83
CA ILE A 272 -11.39 -23.78 -12.96
C ILE A 272 -11.19 -24.77 -11.81
N VAL A 273 -10.75 -26.00 -12.08
CA VAL A 273 -10.42 -26.99 -11.03
C VAL A 273 -9.37 -26.45 -10.06
N LYS A 274 -8.34 -25.77 -10.56
CA LYS A 274 -7.32 -25.11 -9.72
C LYS A 274 -7.95 -24.06 -8.82
N ASN A 275 -8.78 -23.16 -9.37
CA ASN A 275 -9.37 -22.06 -8.61
C ASN A 275 -10.37 -22.58 -7.56
N ASN A 276 -11.23 -23.51 -7.95
CA ASN A 276 -12.23 -24.16 -7.09
C ASN A 276 -11.58 -25.05 -6.02
N GLY A 277 -10.48 -25.75 -6.36
CA GLY A 277 -9.74 -26.58 -5.43
C GLY A 277 -9.19 -25.80 -4.23
N PHE A 278 -8.91 -24.51 -4.38
CA PHE A 278 -8.52 -23.61 -3.28
C PHE A 278 -9.71 -22.80 -2.69
N GLY A 279 -10.92 -22.95 -3.26
CA GLY A 279 -12.17 -22.33 -2.81
C GLY A 279 -12.78 -23.02 -1.58
N MET A 280 -13.90 -22.46 -1.07
CA MET A 280 -14.52 -22.88 0.20
C MET A 280 -15.83 -23.68 0.05
N LYS A 281 -16.43 -23.81 -1.14
CA LYS A 281 -17.79 -24.34 -1.30
C LYS A 281 -17.85 -25.75 -1.91
N VAL A 282 -18.88 -26.50 -1.51
CA VAL A 282 -19.09 -27.92 -1.86
C VAL A 282 -19.62 -28.14 -3.29
N GLU A 283 -20.33 -27.17 -3.86
CA GLU A 283 -20.92 -27.27 -5.21
C GLU A 283 -19.88 -27.18 -6.34
N GLU A 284 -18.67 -26.69 -6.04
CA GLU A 284 -17.59 -26.45 -7.00
C GLU A 284 -16.79 -27.73 -7.37
N PHE A 285 -17.08 -28.87 -6.73
CA PHE A 285 -16.34 -30.14 -6.88
C PHE A 285 -16.65 -30.90 -8.19
N LEU A 286 -17.76 -30.58 -8.86
CA LEU A 286 -18.11 -31.14 -10.17
C LEU A 286 -17.11 -30.75 -11.27
N SER A 287 -16.38 -29.64 -11.08
CA SER A 287 -15.34 -29.18 -11.99
C SER A 287 -14.26 -30.24 -12.25
N VAL A 288 -13.96 -31.12 -11.27
CA VAL A 288 -13.00 -32.22 -11.44
C VAL A 288 -13.51 -33.26 -12.43
N LEU A 289 -14.81 -33.55 -12.41
CA LEU A 289 -15.46 -34.45 -13.35
C LEU A 289 -15.56 -33.80 -14.75
N ASP A 290 -15.89 -32.52 -14.81
CA ASP A 290 -15.93 -31.77 -16.08
C ASP A 290 -14.55 -31.72 -16.77
N PHE A 291 -13.48 -31.56 -15.98
CA PHE A 291 -12.11 -31.62 -16.46
C PHE A 291 -11.74 -33.03 -16.93
N LYS A 292 -12.10 -34.08 -16.17
CA LYS A 292 -11.90 -35.47 -16.57
C LYS A 292 -12.51 -35.76 -17.94
N ASP A 293 -13.78 -35.39 -18.13
CA ASP A 293 -14.50 -35.62 -19.38
C ASP A 293 -13.89 -34.81 -20.54
N SER A 294 -13.45 -33.58 -20.26
CA SER A 294 -12.76 -32.76 -21.26
C SER A 294 -11.41 -33.33 -21.66
N PHE A 295 -10.63 -33.83 -20.70
CA PHE A 295 -9.33 -34.43 -20.95
C PHE A 295 -9.48 -35.73 -21.76
N GLN A 296 -10.48 -36.56 -21.43
CA GLN A 296 -10.77 -37.78 -22.19
C GLN A 296 -11.17 -37.48 -23.64
N ARG A 297 -12.03 -36.47 -23.87
CA ARG A 297 -12.35 -36.00 -25.23
C ARG A 297 -11.13 -35.50 -25.98
N LEU A 298 -10.25 -34.76 -25.30
CA LEU A 298 -9.00 -34.27 -25.90
C LEU A 298 -8.06 -35.40 -26.31
N GLN A 299 -7.94 -36.48 -25.51
CA GLN A 299 -7.12 -37.64 -25.86
C GLN A 299 -7.59 -38.31 -27.16
N VAL A 300 -8.91 -38.48 -27.33
CA VAL A 300 -9.50 -39.03 -28.55
C VAL A 300 -9.21 -38.11 -29.73
N GLN A 301 -9.48 -36.81 -29.58
CA GLN A 301 -9.32 -35.85 -30.67
C GLN A 301 -7.86 -35.69 -31.12
N LEU A 302 -6.89 -35.63 -30.20
CA LEU A 302 -5.47 -35.53 -30.56
C LEU A 302 -4.96 -36.78 -31.26
N LYS A 303 -5.47 -37.95 -30.88
CA LYS A 303 -5.16 -39.21 -31.56
C LYS A 303 -5.73 -39.22 -32.97
N ASP A 304 -7.00 -38.83 -33.13
CA ASP A 304 -7.71 -38.90 -34.42
C ASP A 304 -7.27 -37.80 -35.39
N SER A 305 -6.92 -36.61 -34.89
CA SER A 305 -6.62 -35.43 -35.71
C SER A 305 -5.12 -35.19 -35.93
N PHE A 306 -4.26 -35.68 -35.03
CA PHE A 306 -2.81 -35.40 -35.03
C PHE A 306 -1.94 -36.64 -34.82
N GLU A 307 -2.52 -37.85 -34.74
CA GLU A 307 -1.82 -39.10 -34.41
C GLU A 307 -1.03 -39.04 -33.09
N TYR A 308 -1.39 -38.08 -32.21
CA TYR A 308 -0.66 -37.83 -30.98
C TYR A 308 -1.35 -38.48 -29.78
N GLN A 309 -0.66 -39.42 -29.14
CA GLN A 309 -1.18 -40.09 -27.93
C GLN A 309 -0.86 -39.29 -26.67
N LEU A 310 -1.85 -38.53 -26.19
CA LEU A 310 -1.75 -37.81 -24.93
C LEU A 310 -1.85 -38.78 -23.74
N ASN A 311 -0.75 -38.98 -23.03
CA ASN A 311 -0.69 -39.86 -21.86
C ASN A 311 -1.19 -39.19 -20.58
N VAL A 312 -1.84 -39.96 -19.71
CA VAL A 312 -2.26 -39.49 -18.39
C VAL A 312 -1.04 -39.49 -17.47
N SER A 313 -0.59 -38.29 -17.09
CA SER A 313 0.44 -38.19 -16.05
C SER A 313 -0.14 -38.59 -14.70
N TRP A 314 0.71 -39.10 -13.83
CA TRP A 314 0.37 -39.40 -12.43
C TRP A 314 -0.20 -38.19 -11.66
N LYS A 315 0.18 -36.95 -12.01
CA LYS A 315 -0.42 -35.72 -11.47
C LYS A 315 -1.89 -35.57 -11.88
N ILE A 316 -2.19 -35.83 -13.15
CA ILE A 316 -3.56 -35.82 -13.68
C ILE A 316 -4.37 -36.96 -13.06
N HIS A 317 -3.77 -38.14 -12.89
CA HIS A 317 -4.39 -39.26 -12.20
C HIS A 317 -4.79 -38.90 -10.76
N ILE A 318 -3.88 -38.31 -9.96
CA ILE A 318 -4.19 -37.87 -8.59
C ILE A 318 -5.32 -36.84 -8.59
N LEU A 319 -5.24 -35.84 -9.48
CA LEU A 319 -6.25 -34.79 -9.61
C LEU A 319 -7.64 -35.36 -9.92
N VAL A 320 -7.73 -36.35 -10.80
CA VAL A 320 -9.02 -36.88 -11.27
C VAL A 320 -9.54 -37.99 -10.35
N CYS A 321 -8.68 -38.86 -9.85
CA CYS A 321 -9.08 -40.08 -9.15
C CYS A 321 -9.08 -39.97 -7.63
N HIS A 322 -8.31 -39.03 -7.05
CA HIS A 322 -8.15 -38.95 -5.59
C HIS A 322 -8.62 -37.62 -5.00
N LEU A 323 -8.51 -36.51 -5.76
CA LEU A 323 -8.98 -35.22 -5.26
C LEU A 323 -10.50 -35.20 -5.04
N TYR A 324 -11.30 -35.70 -6.00
CA TYR A 324 -12.75 -35.67 -5.86
C TYR A 324 -13.26 -36.49 -4.66
N PRO A 325 -12.85 -37.77 -4.46
CA PRO A 325 -13.21 -38.52 -3.24
C PRO A 325 -12.73 -37.85 -1.94
N PHE A 326 -11.56 -37.23 -1.96
CA PHE A 326 -11.06 -36.46 -0.82
C PHE A 326 -11.97 -35.28 -0.49
N LEU A 327 -12.38 -34.50 -1.49
CA LEU A 327 -13.28 -33.36 -1.32
C LEU A 327 -14.68 -33.81 -0.87
N GLN A 328 -15.19 -34.92 -1.39
CA GLN A 328 -16.46 -35.51 -0.95
C GLN A 328 -16.43 -35.95 0.52
N HIS A 329 -15.33 -36.57 0.95
CA HIS A 329 -15.19 -37.04 2.33
C HIS A 329 -15.05 -35.88 3.33
N ASN A 330 -14.24 -34.87 2.98
CA ASN A 330 -13.90 -33.78 3.88
C ASN A 330 -14.93 -32.64 3.88
N LYS A 331 -15.74 -32.48 2.82
CA LYS A 331 -16.75 -31.41 2.67
C LYS A 331 -16.23 -29.96 2.69
N HIS A 332 -14.92 -29.76 2.50
CA HIS A 332 -14.31 -28.43 2.30
C HIS A 332 -13.12 -28.51 1.33
N GLY A 333 -12.82 -27.39 0.67
CA GLY A 333 -11.74 -27.30 -0.33
C GLY A 333 -10.32 -27.38 0.26
N LEU A 334 -9.33 -27.63 -0.61
CA LEU A 334 -7.92 -27.71 -0.22
C LEU A 334 -7.39 -26.40 0.36
N GLY A 335 -8.07 -25.27 0.14
CA GLY A 335 -7.72 -23.98 0.72
C GLY A 335 -7.69 -23.97 2.25
N VAL A 336 -8.46 -24.82 2.93
CA VAL A 336 -8.39 -25.00 4.40
C VAL A 336 -7.10 -25.70 4.79
N TYR A 337 -6.60 -26.58 3.92
CA TYR A 337 -5.39 -27.33 4.12
C TYR A 337 -4.13 -26.65 3.54
N ALA A 338 -4.26 -25.65 2.67
CA ALA A 338 -3.12 -24.97 2.03
C ALA A 338 -2.81 -23.60 2.65
N GLU A 339 -1.61 -23.44 3.22
CA GLU A 339 -1.13 -22.14 3.73
C GLU A 339 -0.94 -21.11 2.62
N GLN A 340 -0.60 -21.57 1.40
CA GLN A 340 -0.40 -20.75 0.20
C GLN A 340 -1.67 -20.04 -0.30
N ALA A 341 -2.87 -20.43 0.17
CA ALA A 341 -4.12 -19.77 -0.22
C ALA A 341 -4.14 -18.30 0.23
N GLY A 342 -3.57 -17.98 1.39
CA GLY A 342 -3.46 -16.59 1.86
C GLY A 342 -2.50 -15.75 1.00
N GLU A 343 -1.43 -16.35 0.49
CA GLU A 343 -0.47 -15.66 -0.38
C GLU A 343 -1.03 -15.42 -1.78
N LYS A 344 -1.79 -16.37 -2.34
CA LYS A 344 -2.48 -16.16 -3.63
C LYS A 344 -3.54 -15.07 -3.57
N LEU A 345 -4.33 -15.00 -2.50
CA LEU A 345 -5.29 -13.90 -2.30
C LEU A 345 -4.56 -12.55 -2.24
N LYS A 346 -3.44 -12.48 -1.50
CA LYS A 346 -2.61 -11.28 -1.43
C LYS A 346 -1.99 -10.92 -2.79
N SER A 347 -1.54 -11.91 -3.55
CA SER A 347 -0.97 -11.70 -4.90
C SER A 347 -2.02 -11.15 -5.87
N TYR A 348 -3.23 -11.72 -5.89
CA TYR A 348 -4.34 -11.24 -6.71
C TYR A 348 -4.71 -9.78 -6.40
N LEU A 349 -4.80 -9.45 -5.11
CA LEU A 349 -5.10 -8.09 -4.64
C LEU A 349 -3.94 -7.12 -4.95
N ARG A 350 -2.68 -7.56 -4.77
CA ARG A 350 -1.48 -6.76 -5.05
C ARG A 350 -1.40 -6.34 -6.51
N LEU A 351 -1.64 -7.27 -7.43
CA LEU A 351 -1.63 -7.02 -8.88
C LEU A 351 -2.73 -6.03 -9.32
N ARG A 352 -3.71 -5.75 -8.46
CA ARG A 352 -4.84 -4.84 -8.70
C ARG A 352 -4.84 -3.63 -7.77
N GLY A 353 -3.76 -3.39 -7.02
CA GLY A 353 -3.60 -2.23 -6.14
C GLY A 353 -4.48 -2.25 -4.89
N LEU A 354 -5.07 -3.39 -4.56
CA LEU A 354 -5.99 -3.54 -3.44
C LEU A 354 -5.25 -3.91 -2.16
N LYS A 355 -5.81 -3.48 -1.02
CA LYS A 355 -5.21 -3.66 0.32
C LYS A 355 -4.96 -5.15 0.61
N ILE A 356 -3.71 -5.51 0.90
CA ILE A 356 -3.27 -6.90 1.16
C ILE A 356 -3.23 -7.28 2.65
N SER A 357 -3.54 -6.34 3.55
CA SER A 357 -3.60 -6.58 4.99
C SER A 357 -5.00 -7.03 5.43
N GLY A 358 -5.08 -8.02 6.31
CA GLY A 358 -6.32 -8.51 6.91
C GLY A 358 -6.30 -10.02 7.14
N LYS A 359 -7.30 -10.51 7.89
CA LYS A 359 -7.54 -11.96 8.06
C LYS A 359 -7.93 -12.60 6.72
N LYS A 360 -7.81 -13.92 6.59
CA LYS A 360 -7.99 -14.65 5.32
C LYS A 360 -9.39 -14.45 4.74
N GLU A 361 -10.41 -14.38 5.59
CA GLU A 361 -11.81 -14.18 5.22
C GLU A 361 -12.04 -12.78 4.63
N VAL A 362 -11.38 -11.78 5.22
CA VAL A 362 -11.41 -10.39 4.74
C VAL A 362 -10.71 -10.27 3.39
N LEU A 363 -9.60 -11.00 3.20
CA LEU A 363 -8.90 -11.05 1.91
C LEU A 363 -9.74 -11.76 0.85
N ALA A 364 -10.39 -12.87 1.20
CA ALA A 364 -11.28 -13.61 0.30
C ALA A 364 -12.50 -12.78 -0.13
N ALA A 365 -13.17 -12.11 0.82
CA ALA A 365 -14.28 -11.20 0.51
C ALA A 365 -13.85 -10.04 -0.39
N ARG A 366 -12.65 -9.50 -0.18
CA ARG A 366 -12.10 -8.41 -0.98
C ARG A 366 -11.73 -8.86 -2.40
N VAL A 367 -11.24 -10.10 -2.56
CA VAL A 367 -11.04 -10.73 -3.88
C VAL A 367 -12.38 -10.95 -4.57
N TYR A 368 -13.37 -11.47 -3.85
CA TYR A 368 -14.73 -11.67 -4.39
C TYR A 368 -15.34 -10.36 -4.90
N CYS A 369 -15.31 -9.29 -4.10
CA CYS A 369 -15.74 -7.97 -4.56
C CYS A 369 -14.94 -7.47 -5.76
N ALA A 370 -13.63 -7.72 -5.81
CA ALA A 370 -12.80 -7.31 -6.94
C ALA A 370 -13.13 -8.06 -8.24
N VAL A 371 -13.52 -9.34 -8.15
CA VAL A 371 -13.98 -10.14 -9.29
C VAL A 371 -15.35 -9.65 -9.77
N GLU A 372 -16.32 -9.49 -8.87
CA GLU A 372 -17.67 -9.01 -9.19
C GLU A 372 -17.64 -7.62 -9.84
N ASN A 373 -16.74 -6.74 -9.39
CA ASN A 373 -16.59 -5.38 -9.93
C ASN A 373 -15.59 -5.31 -11.10
N SER A 374 -15.12 -6.43 -11.63
CA SER A 374 -14.17 -6.49 -12.76
C SER A 374 -12.95 -5.57 -12.60
N VAL A 375 -12.37 -5.54 -11.39
CA VAL A 375 -11.22 -4.67 -11.09
C VAL A 375 -10.01 -5.11 -11.91
N THR A 376 -9.49 -4.18 -12.72
CA THR A 376 -8.40 -4.41 -13.66
C THR A 376 -7.03 -4.43 -12.98
N LEU A 377 -6.06 -5.04 -13.66
CA LEU A 377 -4.66 -5.07 -13.23
C LEU A 377 -4.05 -3.66 -13.25
N ILE A 378 -3.10 -3.40 -12.35
CA ILE A 378 -2.25 -2.22 -12.45
C ILE A 378 -1.40 -2.38 -13.71
N LYS A 379 -1.58 -1.46 -14.67
CA LYS A 379 -0.78 -1.39 -15.89
C LYS A 379 0.71 -1.21 -15.57
N THR A 380 1.59 -1.77 -16.40
CA THR A 380 3.04 -1.55 -16.25
C THR A 380 3.41 -0.10 -16.58
N ALA A 381 4.59 0.36 -16.16
CA ALA A 381 5.05 1.71 -16.48
C ALA A 381 5.09 1.95 -18.01
N GLU A 382 5.47 0.94 -18.78
CA GLU A 382 5.53 1.02 -20.25
C GLU A 382 4.14 1.13 -20.89
N GLU A 383 3.14 0.38 -20.38
CA GLU A 383 1.75 0.46 -20.84
C GLU A 383 1.13 1.82 -20.50
N VAL A 384 1.43 2.36 -19.31
CA VAL A 384 1.02 3.70 -18.92
C VAL A 384 1.66 4.74 -19.85
N ASP A 385 2.96 4.67 -20.12
CA ASP A 385 3.63 5.60 -21.03
C ASP A 385 3.06 5.55 -22.45
N HIS A 386 2.68 4.37 -22.94
CA HIS A 386 2.01 4.21 -24.23
C HIS A 386 0.62 4.86 -24.27
N ASP A 387 -0.19 4.68 -23.23
CA ASP A 387 -1.50 5.32 -23.10
C ASP A 387 -1.37 6.85 -23.02
N ILE A 388 -0.36 7.36 -22.28
CA ILE A 388 -0.05 8.78 -22.16
C ILE A 388 0.30 9.39 -23.52
N LEU A 389 1.13 8.71 -24.31
CA LEU A 389 1.50 9.15 -25.66
C LEU A 389 0.30 9.14 -26.62
N THR A 390 -0.55 8.12 -26.52
CA THR A 390 -1.76 8.00 -27.34
C THR A 390 -2.75 9.12 -27.03
N GLU A 391 -2.98 9.39 -25.74
CA GLU A 391 -3.87 10.47 -25.30
C GLU A 391 -3.30 11.86 -25.61
N TYR A 392 -1.97 12.03 -25.59
CA TYR A 392 -1.32 13.26 -26.06
C TYR A 392 -1.60 13.53 -27.54
N LYS A 393 -1.38 12.52 -28.40
CA LYS A 393 -1.62 12.64 -29.85
C LYS A 393 -3.09 12.94 -30.16
N ARG A 394 -4.03 12.33 -29.42
CA ARG A 394 -5.47 12.57 -29.59
C ARG A 394 -5.85 14.05 -29.43
N LYS A 395 -5.15 14.81 -28.57
CA LYS A 395 -5.42 16.24 -28.33
C LYS A 395 -5.04 17.15 -29.51
N LEU A 396 -4.11 16.69 -30.35
CA LEU A 396 -3.67 17.43 -31.53
C LEU A 396 -4.57 17.13 -32.75
N PHE A 397 -5.47 16.15 -32.65
CA PHE A 397 -6.37 15.76 -33.71
C PHE A 397 -7.75 16.44 -33.53
N ILE A 398 -8.02 17.47 -34.33
CA ILE A 398 -9.23 18.30 -34.22
C ILE A 398 -9.99 18.25 -35.55
N ASN A 399 -11.28 17.85 -35.49
CA ASN A 399 -12.18 17.75 -36.65
C ASN A 399 -11.60 16.97 -37.86
N GLY A 400 -10.83 15.90 -37.60
CA GLY A 400 -10.24 15.08 -38.67
C GLY A 400 -8.88 15.58 -39.19
N VAL A 401 -8.36 16.69 -38.66
CA VAL A 401 -7.08 17.29 -39.06
C VAL A 401 -6.10 17.25 -37.90
N GLU A 402 -4.89 16.75 -38.14
CA GLU A 402 -3.79 16.77 -37.17
C GLU A 402 -3.10 18.14 -37.18
N LEU A 403 -3.14 18.85 -36.06
CA LEU A 403 -2.45 20.12 -35.91
C LEU A 403 -0.98 19.91 -35.49
N PRO A 404 -0.06 20.81 -35.85
CA PRO A 404 1.36 20.69 -35.51
C PRO A 404 1.60 20.79 -34.01
N ASP A 405 2.52 19.98 -33.48
CA ASP A 405 2.85 19.91 -32.06
C ASP A 405 3.46 21.23 -31.52
N PRO A 406 2.79 21.93 -30.58
CA PRO A 406 3.26 23.21 -30.04
C PRO A 406 4.61 23.15 -29.30
N PHE A 407 5.04 21.96 -28.85
CA PHE A 407 6.36 21.82 -28.24
C PHE A 407 7.49 21.67 -29.26
N LYS A 408 7.18 21.30 -30.51
CA LYS A 408 8.17 21.10 -31.59
C LYS A 408 8.28 22.29 -32.56
N LEU A 409 7.32 23.22 -32.53
CA LEU A 409 7.37 24.45 -33.33
C LEU A 409 8.47 25.40 -32.83
N SER A 410 9.44 25.72 -33.70
CA SER A 410 10.57 26.62 -33.38
C SER A 410 10.33 28.08 -33.74
N ASN A 411 9.51 28.36 -34.75
CA ASN A 411 9.34 29.70 -35.35
C ASN A 411 7.88 30.17 -35.26
N GLY A 412 7.62 31.48 -35.41
CA GLY A 412 6.26 32.04 -35.51
C GLY A 412 5.57 32.37 -34.17
N TRP A 413 6.28 32.25 -33.04
CA TRP A 413 5.79 32.65 -31.73
C TRP A 413 5.96 34.16 -31.52
N LEU A 414 4.89 34.82 -31.15
CA LEU A 414 4.90 36.22 -30.68
C LEU A 414 5.03 36.23 -29.16
N SER A 415 5.83 37.15 -28.63
CA SER A 415 5.89 37.40 -27.18
C SER A 415 4.55 37.93 -26.65
N GLU A 416 4.37 37.92 -25.32
CA GLU A 416 3.14 38.42 -24.70
C GLU A 416 2.83 39.86 -25.12
N ASP A 417 3.84 40.74 -25.11
CA ASP A 417 3.70 42.15 -25.50
C ASP A 417 3.29 42.33 -26.97
N GLU A 418 3.83 41.52 -27.88
CA GLU A 418 3.54 41.59 -29.33
C GLU A 418 2.22 40.91 -29.69
N GLY A 419 1.86 39.84 -28.97
CA GLY A 419 0.71 38.99 -29.28
C GLY A 419 -0.59 39.39 -28.57
N LEU A 420 -0.56 40.29 -27.59
CA LEU A 420 -1.71 40.66 -26.75
C LEU A 420 -2.96 41.08 -27.55
N THR A 421 -2.79 41.84 -28.63
CA THR A 421 -3.91 42.26 -29.51
C THR A 421 -4.50 41.11 -30.32
N CYS A 422 -3.77 40.00 -30.44
CA CYS A 422 -4.20 38.79 -31.14
C CYS A 422 -4.79 37.74 -30.20
N TRP A 423 -4.84 37.98 -28.89
CA TRP A 423 -5.40 37.03 -27.93
C TRP A 423 -6.92 36.92 -28.11
N PRO A 424 -7.47 35.69 -28.08
CA PRO A 424 -8.91 35.50 -28.21
C PRO A 424 -9.65 36.13 -27.03
N THR A 425 -10.86 36.65 -27.28
CA THR A 425 -11.73 37.28 -26.27
C THR A 425 -12.34 36.24 -25.33
N LEU A 426 -11.49 35.61 -24.52
CA LEU A 426 -11.88 34.59 -23.56
C LEU A 426 -12.50 35.23 -22.32
N LEU A 427 -13.76 34.88 -22.03
CA LEU A 427 -14.48 35.37 -20.86
C LEU A 427 -14.57 34.29 -19.78
N TYR A 428 -14.91 34.72 -18.56
CA TYR A 428 -15.09 33.79 -17.44
C TYR A 428 -16.06 32.63 -17.72
N PRO A 429 -17.24 32.83 -18.37
CA PRO A 429 -18.14 31.74 -18.70
C PRO A 429 -17.51 30.68 -19.61
N ASP A 430 -16.59 31.05 -20.50
CA ASP A 430 -15.91 30.13 -21.40
C ASP A 430 -14.94 29.21 -20.64
N ILE A 431 -14.22 29.79 -19.67
CA ILE A 431 -13.35 29.05 -18.75
C ILE A 431 -14.20 28.11 -17.88
N TYR A 432 -15.29 28.61 -17.31
CA TYR A 432 -16.20 27.82 -16.48
C TYR A 432 -16.75 26.62 -17.24
N ASN A 433 -17.29 26.84 -18.45
CA ASN A 433 -17.82 25.78 -19.29
C ASN A 433 -16.74 24.75 -19.64
N TYR A 434 -15.53 25.19 -20.02
CA TYR A 434 -14.44 24.28 -20.34
C TYR A 434 -14.03 23.39 -19.15
N LEU A 435 -13.97 23.95 -17.94
CA LEU A 435 -13.62 23.22 -16.73
C LEU A 435 -14.75 22.28 -16.25
N LEU A 436 -16.01 22.65 -16.47
CA LEU A 436 -17.18 21.85 -16.09
C LEU A 436 -17.37 20.62 -17.00
N PHE A 437 -17.22 20.80 -18.32
CA PHE A 437 -17.49 19.76 -19.32
C PHE A 437 -16.29 18.84 -19.62
N ASN A 438 -15.10 19.10 -19.06
CA ASN A 438 -13.96 18.18 -19.05
C ASN A 438 -13.73 17.64 -17.63
N PRO A 439 -14.38 16.52 -17.25
CA PRO A 439 -14.37 16.03 -15.87
C PRO A 439 -12.99 15.50 -15.47
N ALA A 440 -12.27 16.30 -14.71
CA ALA A 440 -11.18 15.88 -13.83
C ALA A 440 -11.48 16.40 -12.40
N GLU A 441 -10.69 16.00 -11.40
CA GLU A 441 -10.90 16.30 -9.96
C GLU A 441 -11.33 17.75 -9.61
N ILE A 442 -11.03 18.73 -10.46
CA ILE A 442 -11.37 20.15 -10.27
C ILE A 442 -12.87 20.43 -10.46
N ALA A 443 -13.59 19.64 -11.27
CA ALA A 443 -15.03 19.81 -11.53
C ALA A 443 -15.94 19.40 -10.34
N SER A 444 -15.38 18.74 -9.32
CA SER A 444 -16.13 18.33 -8.11
C SER A 444 -16.19 19.41 -7.02
N LYS A 445 -15.53 20.55 -7.23
CA LYS A 445 -15.55 21.69 -6.30
C LYS A 445 -16.51 22.75 -6.83
N ASP A 446 -17.37 23.26 -5.97
CA ASP A 446 -18.22 24.41 -6.24
C ASP A 446 -17.40 25.53 -6.89
N LEU A 447 -17.62 25.74 -8.20
CA LEU A 447 -16.95 26.75 -9.03
C LEU A 447 -17.50 28.17 -8.77
N SER A 448 -18.37 28.35 -7.77
CA SER A 448 -18.76 29.67 -7.24
C SER A 448 -17.59 30.42 -6.58
N ASP A 449 -16.50 29.70 -6.29
CA ASP A 449 -15.35 30.14 -5.51
C ASP A 449 -14.12 30.51 -6.39
N TYR A 450 -14.35 31.34 -7.42
CA TYR A 450 -13.37 31.61 -8.48
C TYR A 450 -12.05 32.27 -8.02
N LYS A 451 -12.04 32.94 -6.86
CA LYS A 451 -10.85 33.58 -6.27
C LYS A 451 -10.08 32.69 -5.28
N THR A 452 -10.68 31.59 -4.82
CA THR A 452 -10.10 30.68 -3.80
C THR A 452 -9.49 29.42 -4.43
N CYS A 453 -9.72 29.18 -5.72
CA CYS A 453 -9.11 28.07 -6.43
C CYS A 453 -7.58 28.22 -6.55
N LYS A 454 -6.86 27.12 -6.32
CA LYS A 454 -5.38 27.03 -6.39
C LYS A 454 -4.83 27.56 -7.73
N ALA A 455 -5.57 27.38 -8.82
CA ALA A 455 -5.28 27.95 -10.14
C ALA A 455 -5.21 29.49 -10.16
N TYR A 456 -6.19 30.17 -9.53
CA TYR A 456 -6.21 31.64 -9.46
C TYR A 456 -5.05 32.17 -8.60
N SER A 457 -4.68 31.44 -7.54
CA SER A 457 -3.51 31.77 -6.72
C SER A 457 -2.20 31.73 -7.54
N TYR A 458 -2.04 30.76 -8.45
CA TYR A 458 -0.82 30.66 -9.29
C TYR A 458 -0.72 31.85 -10.25
N PHE A 459 -1.85 32.28 -10.80
CA PHE A 459 -1.93 33.50 -11.60
C PHE A 459 -1.57 34.74 -10.75
N LYS A 460 -2.22 34.92 -9.59
CA LYS A 460 -2.02 36.10 -8.72
C LYS A 460 -0.61 36.20 -8.13
N CYS A 461 0.03 35.07 -7.82
CA CYS A 461 1.35 35.02 -7.19
C CYS A 461 2.53 35.10 -8.19
N GLY A 462 2.28 35.32 -9.49
CA GLY A 462 3.35 35.44 -10.49
C GLY A 462 4.09 34.13 -10.78
N TRP A 463 3.44 32.98 -10.59
CA TRP A 463 4.05 31.66 -10.83
C TRP A 463 3.99 31.21 -12.30
N LEU A 464 3.30 31.99 -13.13
CA LEU A 464 3.18 31.81 -14.57
C LEU A 464 4.03 32.85 -15.29
N GLU A 465 4.98 32.39 -16.10
CA GLU A 465 5.74 33.25 -17.01
C GLU A 465 4.84 33.83 -18.11
N PRO A 466 5.27 34.92 -18.80
CA PRO A 466 4.52 35.48 -19.93
C PRO A 466 4.12 34.42 -20.97
N LEU A 467 2.91 34.54 -21.50
CA LEU A 467 2.39 33.60 -22.50
C LEU A 467 2.82 34.01 -23.91
N PHE A 468 3.22 33.02 -24.70
CA PHE A 468 3.55 33.20 -26.11
C PHE A 468 2.36 32.81 -26.98
N TYR A 469 2.10 33.60 -28.02
CA TYR A 469 1.00 33.39 -28.96
C TYR A 469 1.52 32.86 -30.29
N HIS A 470 0.82 31.92 -30.91
CA HIS A 470 1.12 31.44 -32.25
C HIS A 470 -0.17 31.24 -33.06
N GLN A 471 -0.23 31.83 -34.25
CA GLN A 471 -1.44 31.85 -35.08
C GLN A 471 -1.73 30.53 -35.82
N ILE A 472 -0.81 29.58 -35.79
CA ILE A 472 -0.79 28.28 -36.53
C ILE A 472 -0.65 28.51 -38.03
N GLY A 473 -1.62 29.19 -38.63
CA GLY A 473 -1.63 29.66 -40.01
C GLY A 473 -2.66 30.77 -40.17
N ILE A 474 -2.54 31.56 -41.25
CA ILE A 474 -3.43 32.71 -41.51
C ILE A 474 -4.88 32.25 -41.69
N GLU A 475 -5.09 31.11 -42.37
CA GLU A 475 -6.41 30.52 -42.63
C GLU A 475 -6.92 29.64 -41.48
N SER A 476 -6.08 29.36 -40.47
CA SER A 476 -6.49 28.49 -39.36
C SER A 476 -7.44 29.23 -38.42
N GLU A 477 -8.55 28.60 -38.07
CA GLU A 477 -9.51 29.13 -37.09
C GLU A 477 -9.01 29.00 -35.64
N TYR A 478 -7.89 28.31 -35.41
CA TYR A 478 -7.34 28.03 -34.10
C TYR A 478 -6.01 28.79 -33.88
N CYS A 479 -5.74 29.13 -32.62
CA CYS A 479 -4.45 29.65 -32.19
C CYS A 479 -3.89 28.84 -31.03
N TYR A 480 -2.58 28.95 -30.82
CA TYR A 480 -1.88 28.39 -29.67
C TYR A 480 -1.45 29.47 -28.70
N LEU A 481 -1.60 29.17 -27.42
CA LEU A 481 -0.99 29.91 -26.32
C LEU A 481 -0.11 28.95 -25.53
N LYS A 482 1.15 29.31 -25.29
CA LYS A 482 2.14 28.48 -24.60
C LYS A 482 2.77 29.24 -23.45
N GLY A 483 3.04 28.55 -22.36
CA GLY A 483 3.65 29.15 -21.18
C GLY A 483 4.40 28.16 -20.31
N ASN A 484 5.08 28.71 -19.32
CA ASN A 484 5.82 27.98 -18.30
C ASN A 484 5.25 28.32 -16.92
N CYS A 485 4.93 27.31 -16.12
CA CYS A 485 4.39 27.49 -14.79
C CYS A 485 5.25 26.77 -13.73
N ARG A 486 5.54 27.45 -12.61
CA ARG A 486 6.38 26.89 -11.54
C ARG A 486 5.71 25.69 -10.87
N LYS A 487 6.54 24.72 -10.47
CA LYS A 487 6.08 23.56 -9.68
C LYS A 487 5.85 23.98 -8.23
N SER A 488 4.70 23.62 -7.64
CA SER A 488 4.42 23.91 -6.22
C SER A 488 5.23 23.09 -5.22
N GLU A 489 5.78 21.95 -5.64
CA GLU A 489 6.46 21.01 -4.74
C GLU A 489 7.94 21.34 -4.55
N LYS A 490 8.59 21.89 -5.60
CA LYS A 490 10.00 22.26 -5.62
C LYS A 490 10.20 23.51 -6.49
N ILE A 491 10.47 24.64 -5.86
CA ILE A 491 10.56 25.96 -6.52
C ILE A 491 11.73 26.03 -7.53
N ASN A 492 12.78 25.22 -7.32
CA ASN A 492 13.99 25.17 -8.16
C ASN A 492 13.93 24.12 -9.27
N ASP A 493 12.84 23.36 -9.37
CA ASP A 493 12.66 22.43 -10.47
C ASP A 493 12.36 23.18 -11.79
N PRO A 494 12.67 22.57 -12.95
CA PRO A 494 12.30 23.14 -14.24
C PRO A 494 10.79 23.35 -14.33
N PHE A 495 10.35 24.43 -14.97
CA PHE A 495 8.93 24.77 -15.09
C PHE A 495 8.12 23.65 -15.75
N HIS A 496 6.85 23.52 -15.35
CA HIS A 496 5.87 22.80 -16.15
C HIS A 496 5.58 23.59 -17.42
N LYS A 497 5.83 22.96 -18.56
CA LYS A 497 5.52 23.53 -19.87
C LYS A 497 4.06 23.23 -20.18
N LEU A 498 3.33 24.20 -20.72
CA LEU A 498 1.93 24.02 -21.08
C LEU A 498 1.59 24.71 -22.39
N TRP A 499 0.56 24.22 -23.06
CA TRP A 499 -0.04 24.85 -24.23
C TRP A 499 -1.57 24.72 -24.20
N ILE A 500 -2.24 25.64 -24.89
CA ILE A 500 -3.70 25.73 -25.00
C ILE A 500 -4.07 26.03 -26.45
N ILE A 501 -5.08 25.34 -26.96
CA ILE A 501 -5.68 25.55 -28.29
C ILE A 501 -7.03 26.24 -28.11
N ILE A 502 -7.19 27.42 -28.70
CA ILE A 502 -8.41 28.22 -28.61
C ILE A 502 -8.88 28.58 -30.02
N ASN A 503 -10.18 28.54 -30.26
CA ASN A 503 -10.76 29.05 -31.50
C ASN A 503 -10.77 30.59 -31.49
N LYS A 504 -10.16 31.20 -32.51
CA LYS A 504 -9.93 32.65 -32.60
C LYS A 504 -11.24 33.47 -32.61
N LYS A 505 -12.30 32.94 -33.24
CA LYS A 505 -13.58 33.66 -33.44
C LYS A 505 -14.54 33.49 -32.27
N THR A 506 -14.63 32.28 -31.72
CA THR A 506 -15.63 31.91 -30.71
C THR A 506 -15.09 31.93 -29.28
N ALA A 507 -13.77 32.11 -29.11
CA ALA A 507 -13.06 31.96 -27.83
C ALA A 507 -13.23 30.59 -27.15
N LYS A 508 -13.80 29.60 -27.85
CA LYS A 508 -13.98 28.24 -27.32
C LYS A 508 -12.62 27.56 -27.16
N ILE A 509 -12.36 27.07 -25.95
CA ILE A 509 -11.17 26.28 -25.62
C ILE A 509 -11.38 24.86 -26.16
N ILE A 510 -10.48 24.39 -27.02
CA ILE A 510 -10.60 23.09 -27.70
C ILE A 510 -9.83 22.01 -26.95
N ALA A 511 -8.55 22.27 -26.65
CA ALA A 511 -7.70 21.33 -25.96
C ALA A 511 -6.58 22.05 -25.20
N ALA A 512 -6.05 21.40 -24.17
CA ALA A 512 -4.90 21.89 -23.42
C ALA A 512 -4.02 20.75 -22.93
N HIS A 513 -2.75 21.07 -22.71
CA HIS A 513 -1.79 20.12 -22.17
C HIS A 513 -0.79 20.81 -21.26
N CYS A 514 -0.35 20.09 -20.24
CA CYS A 514 0.69 20.52 -19.32
C CYS A 514 1.59 19.32 -18.98
N THR A 515 2.88 19.54 -18.74
CA THR A 515 3.82 18.47 -18.35
C THR A 515 3.72 18.05 -16.88
N CYS A 516 2.69 18.49 -16.15
CA CYS A 516 2.45 18.05 -14.77
C CYS A 516 1.75 16.69 -14.70
N LEU A 517 1.79 16.03 -13.53
CA LEU A 517 1.13 14.74 -13.31
C LEU A 517 -0.36 14.74 -13.72
N ALA A 518 -1.06 15.86 -13.47
CA ALA A 518 -2.45 16.03 -13.84
C ALA A 518 -2.67 16.57 -15.27
N GLY A 519 -1.62 16.79 -16.06
CA GLY A 519 -1.70 17.53 -17.33
C GLY A 519 -2.38 16.77 -18.48
N LEU A 520 -2.57 15.46 -18.32
CA LEU A 520 -3.38 14.65 -19.22
C LEU A 520 -4.86 15.00 -19.13
N SER A 521 -5.33 15.44 -17.97
CA SER A 521 -6.72 15.84 -17.75
C SER A 521 -7.13 17.15 -18.44
N GLN A 522 -6.17 17.88 -19.02
CA GLN A 522 -6.35 19.19 -19.68
C GLN A 522 -6.81 20.34 -18.76
N THR A 523 -7.29 20.05 -17.55
CA THR A 523 -7.89 21.05 -16.64
C THR A 523 -7.05 21.34 -15.41
N CYS A 524 -5.77 20.92 -15.39
CA CYS A 524 -4.91 21.11 -14.22
C CYS A 524 -4.78 22.60 -13.80
N ASN A 525 -4.36 22.84 -12.55
CA ASN A 525 -4.24 24.20 -12.01
C ASN A 525 -3.33 25.11 -12.85
N HIS A 526 -2.33 24.56 -13.55
CA HIS A 526 -1.45 25.33 -14.43
C HIS A 526 -2.17 25.82 -15.69
N VAL A 527 -2.99 24.95 -16.32
CA VAL A 527 -3.80 25.35 -17.49
C VAL A 527 -4.84 26.37 -17.08
N ALA A 528 -5.56 26.14 -15.98
CA ALA A 528 -6.55 27.08 -15.48
C ALA A 528 -5.93 28.45 -15.12
N ALA A 529 -4.73 28.48 -14.53
CA ALA A 529 -4.00 29.73 -14.26
C ALA A 529 -3.69 30.51 -15.56
N SER A 530 -3.30 29.82 -16.64
CA SER A 530 -3.06 30.43 -17.95
C SER A 530 -4.34 30.97 -18.59
N LEU A 531 -5.46 30.26 -18.46
CA LEU A 531 -6.77 30.75 -18.90
C LEU A 531 -7.17 32.03 -18.15
N PHE A 532 -6.95 32.10 -16.83
CA PHE A 532 -7.20 33.32 -16.05
C PHE A 532 -6.30 34.49 -16.44
N ARG A 533 -5.06 34.24 -16.90
CA ARG A 533 -4.20 35.31 -17.42
C ARG A 533 -4.76 35.91 -18.72
N ILE A 534 -5.28 35.06 -19.61
CA ILE A 534 -5.92 35.50 -20.86
C ILE A 534 -7.19 36.31 -20.55
N GLU A 535 -8.06 35.79 -19.68
CA GLU A 535 -9.26 36.51 -19.23
C GLU A 535 -8.91 37.86 -18.59
N ALA A 536 -7.88 37.90 -17.74
CA ALA A 536 -7.48 39.14 -17.09
C ALA A 536 -6.97 40.19 -18.09
N ALA A 537 -6.25 39.78 -19.14
CA ALA A 537 -5.83 40.68 -20.21
C ALA A 537 -7.04 41.25 -20.96
N VAL A 538 -8.04 40.42 -21.28
CA VAL A 538 -9.30 40.83 -21.93
C VAL A 538 -10.09 41.78 -21.03
N ARG A 539 -10.31 41.42 -19.77
CA ARG A 539 -11.07 42.21 -18.79
C ARG A 539 -10.43 43.56 -18.49
N ASN A 540 -9.09 43.64 -18.52
CA ASN A 540 -8.36 44.89 -18.34
C ASN A 540 -8.23 45.72 -19.65
N GLY A 541 -8.85 45.28 -20.74
CA GLY A 541 -8.84 45.99 -22.03
C GLY A 541 -7.48 45.98 -22.74
N LEU A 542 -6.54 45.11 -22.32
CA LEU A 542 -5.19 45.04 -22.90
C LEU A 542 -5.19 44.41 -24.30
N THR A 543 -6.22 43.63 -24.63
CA THR A 543 -6.42 43.04 -25.95
C THR A 543 -7.10 44.01 -26.93
N ASN A 544 -7.71 45.09 -26.44
CA ASN A 544 -8.40 46.14 -27.21
C ASN A 544 -7.94 47.52 -26.72
N VAL A 545 -6.71 47.91 -27.08
CA VAL A 545 -6.11 49.15 -26.59
C VAL A 545 -6.70 50.36 -27.32
N ALA A 546 -7.46 51.20 -26.60
CA ALA A 546 -7.78 52.56 -27.07
C ALA A 546 -6.50 53.43 -27.01
N CYS A 547 -6.33 54.29 -28.02
CA CYS A 547 -5.09 55.03 -28.33
C CYS A 547 -4.56 56.04 -27.28
N THR A 548 -5.05 56.04 -26.03
CA THR A 548 -4.73 57.08 -25.03
C THR A 548 -4.42 56.60 -23.61
N SER A 549 -3.99 55.35 -23.37
CA SER A 549 -3.59 54.92 -22.01
C SER A 549 -2.16 54.36 -21.94
N SER A 550 -1.33 54.99 -21.10
CA SER A 550 0.04 54.56 -20.79
C SER A 550 0.02 53.33 -19.87
N LYS A 551 0.95 52.38 -20.07
CA LYS A 551 1.08 51.15 -19.26
C LYS A 551 1.30 51.50 -17.78
N SER A 552 0.47 50.95 -16.90
CA SER A 552 0.63 51.05 -15.44
C SER A 552 1.22 49.73 -14.92
N GLU A 553 2.37 49.80 -14.23
CA GLU A 553 3.08 48.66 -13.62
C GLU A 553 2.25 48.05 -12.48
N TRP A 554 1.42 47.05 -12.79
CA TRP A 554 0.68 46.26 -11.79
C TRP A 554 1.01 44.78 -11.90
N LEU A 555 2.25 44.41 -11.59
CA LEU A 555 2.59 43.05 -11.15
C LEU A 555 3.51 43.15 -9.93
N PRO A 556 3.12 42.61 -8.76
CA PRO A 556 3.92 42.73 -7.55
C PRO A 556 5.23 41.92 -7.68
N ASN A 557 6.36 42.60 -7.72
CA ASN A 557 7.67 42.00 -7.48
C ASN A 557 7.79 41.64 -6.00
N CYS A 558 7.45 40.41 -5.64
CA CYS A 558 7.79 39.85 -4.34
C CYS A 558 9.13 39.12 -4.42
N SER A 559 10.14 39.63 -3.70
CA SER A 559 11.42 38.97 -3.50
C SER A 559 11.22 37.59 -2.86
N ILE A 560 11.61 36.54 -3.58
CA ILE A 560 11.48 35.14 -3.17
C ILE A 560 12.56 34.83 -2.14
N VAL A 561 12.18 34.63 -0.87
CA VAL A 561 13.07 34.06 0.16
C VAL A 561 12.90 32.55 0.14
N ALA A 562 13.99 31.81 -0.10
CA ALA A 562 13.97 30.35 -0.10
C ALA A 562 13.82 29.79 1.33
N PRO A 563 12.82 28.94 1.61
CA PRO A 563 12.68 28.32 2.93
C PRO A 563 13.74 27.22 3.12
N LYS A 564 14.48 27.28 4.24
CA LYS A 564 15.40 26.21 4.69
C LYS A 564 14.61 25.06 5.32
N LYS A 565 15.08 23.82 5.09
CA LYS A 565 14.50 22.58 5.63
C LYS A 565 14.64 22.59 7.17
N ALA A 566 13.51 22.66 7.88
CA ALA A 566 13.53 22.74 9.34
C ALA A 566 13.70 21.36 10.00
N PHE A 567 14.54 21.33 11.04
CA PHE A 567 14.61 20.27 12.06
C PHE A 567 13.22 20.00 12.66
N THR A 568 12.98 18.83 13.25
CA THR A 568 11.68 18.43 13.83
C THR A 568 11.07 19.51 14.74
N ILE A 569 10.02 20.20 14.27
CA ILE A 569 9.37 21.32 14.96
C ILE A 569 8.19 20.82 15.80
N ILE A 570 8.16 21.17 17.08
CA ILE A 570 6.97 21.06 17.92
C ILE A 570 6.04 22.21 17.55
N THR A 571 4.98 21.89 16.79
CA THR A 571 3.98 22.88 16.39
C THR A 571 3.00 23.19 17.52
N ALA A 572 2.46 24.41 17.53
CA ALA A 572 1.49 24.88 18.53
C ALA A 572 0.29 23.93 18.72
N SER A 573 -0.20 23.30 17.65
CA SER A 573 -1.32 22.35 17.71
C SER A 573 -0.97 21.01 18.39
N LYS A 574 0.32 20.66 18.47
CA LYS A 574 0.85 19.46 19.12
C LYS A 574 1.50 19.71 20.49
N ALA A 575 1.82 20.96 20.82
CA ALA A 575 2.45 21.34 22.09
C ALA A 575 1.67 20.84 23.32
N HIS A 576 0.34 20.84 23.28
CA HIS A 576 -0.48 20.32 24.37
C HIS A 576 -0.22 18.83 24.69
N ASP A 577 -0.01 18.01 23.66
CA ASP A 577 0.22 16.57 23.81
C ASP A 577 1.60 16.32 24.44
N VAL A 578 2.60 17.14 24.07
CA VAL A 578 3.94 17.15 24.67
C VAL A 578 3.85 17.51 26.17
N LEU A 579 3.20 18.62 26.52
CA LEU A 579 3.06 19.08 27.90
C LEU A 579 2.37 18.04 28.79
N LYS A 580 1.31 17.38 28.29
CA LYS A 580 0.62 16.32 29.04
C LYS A 580 1.52 15.11 29.34
N LYS A 581 2.34 14.70 28.37
CA LYS A 581 3.28 13.57 28.56
C LYS A 581 4.41 13.92 29.51
N ILE A 582 4.98 15.12 29.39
CA ILE A 582 6.03 15.61 30.31
C ILE A 582 5.51 15.67 31.75
N LYS A 583 4.31 16.20 31.97
CA LYS A 583 3.70 16.23 33.32
C LYS A 583 3.59 14.83 33.94
N LYS A 584 3.18 13.82 33.15
CA LYS A 584 3.13 12.43 33.62
C LYS A 584 4.51 11.86 33.94
N ILE A 585 5.52 12.17 33.12
CA ILE A 585 6.91 11.75 33.36
C ILE A 585 7.43 12.36 34.66
N ASN A 586 7.19 13.66 34.89
CA ASN A 586 7.59 14.35 36.12
C ASN A 586 6.87 13.80 37.36
N MET A 587 5.70 13.18 37.18
CA MET A 587 4.98 12.45 38.25
C MET A 587 5.47 11.00 38.42
N GLY A 588 6.55 10.60 37.74
CA GLY A 588 7.10 9.24 37.82
C GLY A 588 6.33 8.18 37.02
N ILE A 589 5.34 8.58 36.22
CA ILE A 589 4.54 7.65 35.41
C ILE A 589 5.32 7.28 34.15
N LYS A 590 5.48 5.99 33.88
CA LYS A 590 6.10 5.49 32.63
C LYS A 590 5.17 5.80 31.44
N VAL A 591 5.66 6.59 30.48
CA VAL A 591 4.91 7.01 29.29
C VAL A 591 5.65 6.61 28.02
N ASP A 592 4.95 6.02 27.06
CA ASP A 592 5.49 5.78 25.72
C ASP A 592 5.61 7.09 24.92
N MET A 593 6.81 7.39 24.45
CA MET A 593 7.13 8.56 23.64
C MET A 593 7.04 8.30 22.13
N TRP A 594 6.97 7.04 21.70
CA TRP A 594 7.07 6.65 20.30
C TRP A 594 5.98 7.30 19.43
N SER A 595 4.71 7.20 19.83
CA SER A 595 3.59 7.82 19.10
C SER A 595 3.72 9.35 18.99
N LEU A 596 4.28 10.02 20.01
CA LEU A 596 4.49 11.47 19.97
C LEU A 596 5.62 11.80 19.00
N HIS A 597 6.74 11.06 19.09
CA HIS A 597 7.90 11.22 18.22
C HIS A 597 7.54 11.06 16.74
N GLN A 598 6.71 10.08 16.39
CA GLN A 598 6.20 9.91 15.03
C GLN A 598 5.40 11.13 14.54
N SER A 599 4.55 11.68 15.42
CA SER A 599 3.68 12.83 15.08
C SER A 599 4.43 14.17 14.95
N THR A 600 5.54 14.35 15.67
CA THR A 600 6.36 15.57 15.64
C THR A 600 7.50 15.50 14.62
N SER A 601 7.91 14.30 14.19
CA SER A 601 8.96 14.10 13.19
C SER A 601 8.46 14.15 11.74
N GLY A 602 7.16 14.35 11.52
CA GLY A 602 6.56 14.37 10.18
C GLY A 602 6.42 13.00 9.52
N LEU A 603 6.65 11.90 10.26
CA LEU A 603 6.51 10.52 9.78
C LEU A 603 5.05 10.06 9.69
N THR A 604 4.10 10.79 10.29
CA THR A 604 2.66 10.51 10.19
C THR A 604 2.02 11.37 9.10
N PHE A 605 1.52 10.72 8.05
CA PHE A 605 0.69 11.35 7.03
C PHE A 605 -0.75 11.51 7.54
N VAL A 606 -1.24 12.74 7.66
CA VAL A 606 -2.67 13.01 7.89
C VAL A 606 -3.34 13.09 6.53
N ASN A 607 -4.35 12.24 6.30
CA ASN A 607 -5.11 12.28 5.05
C ASN A 607 -5.71 13.69 4.85
N PRO A 608 -5.32 14.43 3.79
CA PRO A 608 -5.85 15.77 3.54
C PRO A 608 -7.34 15.75 3.15
N ASP A 609 -7.90 14.58 2.83
CA ASP A 609 -9.27 14.42 2.37
C ASP A 609 -10.32 14.27 3.48
N ILE A 610 -9.93 14.35 4.75
CA ILE A 610 -10.87 14.31 5.87
C ILE A 610 -11.88 15.47 5.73
N PRO A 611 -13.21 15.20 5.67
CA PRO A 611 -14.23 16.22 5.43
C PRO A 611 -14.13 17.42 6.37
N ALA A 612 -13.85 17.19 7.65
CA ALA A 612 -13.68 18.25 8.63
C ALA A 612 -12.49 19.18 8.35
N LEU A 613 -11.37 18.66 7.82
CA LEU A 613 -10.21 19.47 7.45
C LEU A 613 -10.47 20.26 6.17
N LYS A 614 -11.15 19.66 5.19
CA LYS A 614 -11.58 20.34 3.96
C LYS A 614 -12.52 21.49 4.29
N TYR A 615 -13.57 21.22 5.05
CA TYR A 615 -14.55 22.22 5.49
C TYR A 615 -13.86 23.36 6.26
N GLY A 616 -13.00 23.03 7.22
CA GLY A 616 -12.27 24.02 8.01
C GLY A 616 -11.48 25.01 7.16
N ARG A 617 -10.71 24.50 6.18
CA ARG A 617 -9.89 25.33 5.29
C ARG A 617 -10.71 26.21 4.35
N VAL A 618 -11.83 25.70 3.84
CA VAL A 618 -12.73 26.47 2.95
C VAL A 618 -13.38 27.61 3.73
N MET A 619 -13.95 27.30 4.91
CA MET A 619 -14.71 28.27 5.69
C MET A 619 -13.84 29.26 6.48
N GLU A 620 -12.52 29.04 6.57
CA GLU A 620 -11.60 29.93 7.29
C GLU A 620 -11.60 31.36 6.71
N VAL A 621 -11.70 31.48 5.39
CA VAL A 621 -11.73 32.77 4.68
C VAL A 621 -13.01 33.53 5.04
N GLU A 622 -14.16 32.87 4.97
CA GLU A 622 -15.45 33.45 5.35
C GLU A 622 -15.48 33.87 6.82
N ALA A 623 -14.94 33.03 7.71
CA ALA A 623 -14.81 33.36 9.12
C ALA A 623 -13.89 34.58 9.35
N ALA A 624 -12.79 34.71 8.61
CA ALA A 624 -11.90 35.85 8.68
C ALA A 624 -12.56 37.15 8.16
N CYS A 625 -13.34 37.06 7.07
CA CYS A 625 -14.17 38.17 6.59
C CYS A 625 -15.19 38.61 7.64
N GLN A 626 -15.91 37.65 8.24
CA GLN A 626 -16.86 37.93 9.32
C GLN A 626 -16.16 38.57 10.54
N PHE A 627 -14.97 38.09 10.90
CA PHE A 627 -14.17 38.69 11.97
C PHE A 627 -13.80 40.15 11.66
N PHE A 628 -13.34 40.43 10.44
CA PHE A 628 -13.01 41.78 10.00
C PHE A 628 -14.22 42.71 10.12
N GLU A 629 -15.38 42.26 9.62
CA GLU A 629 -16.63 43.02 9.65
C GLU A 629 -17.11 43.33 11.08
N VAL A 630 -16.94 42.39 12.01
CA VAL A 630 -17.28 42.59 13.42
C VAL A 630 -16.30 43.56 14.10
N MET A 631 -15.02 43.50 13.73
CA MET A 631 -13.96 44.21 14.45
C MET A 631 -13.64 45.60 13.88
N LYS A 632 -14.02 45.89 12.64
CA LYS A 632 -13.69 47.17 11.96
C LYS A 632 -14.26 48.41 12.66
N SER A 633 -15.38 48.29 13.36
CA SER A 633 -15.97 49.41 14.13
C SER A 633 -15.19 49.72 15.41
N PHE A 634 -14.45 48.75 15.94
CA PHE A 634 -13.67 48.88 17.17
C PHE A 634 -12.20 49.24 16.92
N HIS A 635 -11.74 49.19 15.67
CA HIS A 635 -10.34 49.36 15.30
C HIS A 635 -10.15 50.30 14.11
N GLN A 636 -9.16 51.18 14.20
CA GLN A 636 -8.78 52.09 13.11
C GLN A 636 -7.81 51.40 12.14
N ASN A 637 -8.07 51.51 10.84
CA ASN A 637 -7.23 50.91 9.78
C ASN A 637 -6.94 49.43 10.02
N LEU A 638 -7.99 48.68 10.39
CA LEU A 638 -7.89 47.24 10.66
C LEU A 638 -7.41 46.50 9.41
N THR A 639 -6.50 45.54 9.61
CA THR A 639 -6.08 44.57 8.60
C THR A 639 -5.99 43.18 9.25
N VAL A 640 -6.39 42.16 8.50
CA VAL A 640 -6.39 40.76 8.95
C VAL A 640 -5.73 39.96 7.84
N ASN A 641 -4.45 39.64 8.04
CA ASN A 641 -3.61 39.08 6.98
C ASN A 641 -3.12 37.67 7.32
N GLU A 642 -2.92 36.86 6.28
CA GLU A 642 -2.27 35.56 6.40
C GLU A 642 -0.82 35.70 6.90
N CYS A 643 -0.37 34.67 7.60
CA CYS A 643 1.01 34.56 8.07
C CYS A 643 1.57 33.17 7.84
N GLY A 644 2.90 33.09 7.85
CA GLY A 644 3.61 31.82 7.88
C GLY A 644 3.84 31.30 9.29
N LEU A 645 4.73 30.33 9.40
CA LEU A 645 5.19 29.78 10.66
C LEU A 645 6.14 30.76 11.38
N PHE A 646 5.81 31.11 12.61
CA PHE A 646 6.73 31.77 13.55
C PHE A 646 7.51 30.70 14.32
N LEU A 647 8.81 30.88 14.46
CA LEU A 647 9.67 30.06 15.30
C LEU A 647 10.08 30.87 16.52
N ASP A 648 10.19 30.23 17.68
CA ASP A 648 10.81 30.91 18.82
C ASP A 648 12.30 31.16 18.55
N VAL A 649 12.76 32.35 18.92
CA VAL A 649 14.13 32.81 18.63
C VAL A 649 15.16 32.04 19.46
N GLU A 650 14.84 31.71 20.70
CA GLU A 650 15.73 30.98 21.61
C GLU A 650 15.59 29.47 21.42
N MET A 651 14.36 29.01 21.14
CA MET A 651 14.01 27.60 20.96
C MET A 651 13.43 27.33 19.57
N PRO A 652 14.25 27.31 18.51
CA PRO A 652 13.78 27.21 17.11
C PRO A 652 13.11 25.89 16.76
N TYR A 653 13.12 24.90 17.67
CA TYR A 653 12.34 23.68 17.57
C TYR A 653 10.88 23.82 18.05
N ILE A 654 10.46 25.01 18.50
CA ILE A 654 9.08 25.34 18.84
C ILE A 654 8.55 26.34 17.81
N GLY A 655 7.38 26.05 17.23
CA GLY A 655 6.80 26.91 16.20
C GLY A 655 5.28 27.05 16.31
N GLY A 656 4.78 28.23 15.95
CA GLY A 656 3.36 28.57 15.92
C GLY A 656 2.99 29.22 14.60
N SER A 657 1.92 28.76 13.97
CA SER A 657 1.30 29.42 12.82
C SER A 657 -0.09 29.84 13.26
N PRO A 658 -0.32 31.10 13.65
CA PRO A 658 -1.67 31.66 13.73
C PRO A 658 -2.36 31.52 12.37
N ASP A 659 -3.69 31.49 12.36
CA ASP A 659 -4.43 31.50 11.09
C ASP A 659 -4.27 32.87 10.43
N ARG A 660 -4.43 33.97 11.18
CA ARG A 660 -4.19 35.34 10.69
C ARG A 660 -3.50 36.21 11.74
N ILE A 661 -2.87 37.29 11.29
CA ILE A 661 -2.40 38.39 12.14
C ILE A 661 -3.32 39.59 11.97
N VAL A 662 -3.81 40.10 13.09
CA VAL A 662 -4.64 41.29 13.18
C VAL A 662 -3.74 42.49 13.48
N ARG A 663 -3.76 43.51 12.62
CA ARG A 663 -3.07 44.79 12.83
C ARG A 663 -4.04 45.94 12.68
N CYS A 664 -3.83 46.99 13.45
CA CYS A 664 -4.57 48.24 13.37
C CYS A 664 -3.68 49.37 13.91
N SER A 665 -4.04 50.62 13.67
CA SER A 665 -3.26 51.75 14.17
C SER A 665 -3.45 52.02 15.68
N CYS A 666 -4.48 51.44 16.30
CA CYS A 666 -4.83 51.72 17.70
C CYS A 666 -4.37 50.67 18.72
N CYS A 667 -3.92 49.49 18.30
CA CYS A 667 -3.53 48.40 19.21
C CYS A 667 -2.26 47.66 18.71
N PRO A 668 -1.49 47.05 19.62
CA PRO A 668 -0.45 46.11 19.24
C PRO A 668 -1.00 44.95 18.39
N PRO A 669 -0.19 44.36 17.49
CA PRO A 669 -0.57 43.19 16.71
C PRO A 669 -1.06 42.04 17.57
N ALA A 670 -2.02 41.28 17.04
CA ALA A 670 -2.61 40.13 17.73
C ALA A 670 -2.72 38.92 16.79
N CYS A 671 -2.63 37.72 17.35
CA CYS A 671 -2.96 36.50 16.64
C CYS A 671 -4.48 36.39 16.46
N LEU A 672 -4.91 35.71 15.41
CA LEU A 672 -6.28 35.24 15.22
C LEU A 672 -6.22 33.74 14.91
N GLU A 673 -6.90 32.95 15.73
CA GLU A 673 -7.08 31.50 15.58
C GLU A 673 -8.56 31.21 15.34
N ILE A 674 -8.88 30.57 14.22
CA ILE A 674 -10.22 30.31 13.73
C ILE A 674 -10.50 28.81 13.78
N LYS A 675 -11.71 28.46 14.23
CA LYS A 675 -12.21 27.08 14.19
C LYS A 675 -13.58 27.06 13.51
N CYS A 676 -13.65 26.34 12.39
CA CYS A 676 -14.90 26.08 11.66
C CYS A 676 -15.28 24.59 11.84
N PRO A 677 -15.98 24.23 12.93
CA PRO A 677 -16.31 22.84 13.24
C PRO A 677 -17.38 22.28 12.30
N PHE A 678 -17.00 21.25 11.52
CA PHE A 678 -17.93 20.57 10.61
C PHE A 678 -19.14 19.94 11.31
N SER A 679 -18.98 19.47 12.55
CA SER A 679 -20.03 18.78 13.31
C SER A 679 -21.25 19.65 13.63
N ILE A 680 -21.11 20.98 13.60
CA ILE A 680 -22.19 21.93 13.91
C ILE A 680 -22.36 22.95 12.78
N ASN A 681 -21.94 22.63 11.55
CA ASN A 681 -21.99 23.53 10.41
C ASN A 681 -23.40 24.10 10.10
N HIS A 682 -24.45 23.38 10.51
CA HIS A 682 -25.86 23.70 10.33
C HIS A 682 -26.49 24.43 11.53
N THR A 683 -25.71 24.79 12.54
CA THR A 683 -26.22 25.40 13.77
C THR A 683 -25.28 26.50 14.27
N SER A 684 -25.81 27.43 15.07
CA SER A 684 -25.00 28.47 15.69
C SER A 684 -24.11 27.86 16.78
N PRO A 685 -22.83 28.27 16.91
CA PRO A 685 -21.98 27.85 18.02
C PRO A 685 -22.46 28.37 19.38
N GLN A 686 -23.41 29.32 19.40
CA GLN A 686 -24.04 29.85 20.61
C GLN A 686 -25.33 29.11 21.01
N ASP A 687 -25.79 28.13 20.22
CA ASP A 687 -27.01 27.38 20.50
C ASP A 687 -26.92 26.65 21.86
N PRO A 688 -27.90 26.83 22.77
CA PRO A 688 -27.91 26.18 24.09
C PRO A 688 -27.85 24.65 24.04
N ASN A 689 -28.31 24.03 22.95
CA ASN A 689 -28.31 22.57 22.77
C ASN A 689 -26.96 22.02 22.30
N ILE A 690 -26.02 22.90 21.93
CA ILE A 690 -24.70 22.53 21.44
C ILE A 690 -23.66 22.70 22.55
N SER A 691 -22.99 21.60 22.89
CA SER A 691 -21.87 21.60 23.85
C SER A 691 -20.53 21.43 23.13
N LEU A 692 -19.74 22.50 23.07
CA LEU A 692 -18.37 22.47 22.57
C LEU A 692 -17.38 22.30 23.74
N PRO A 693 -16.61 21.20 23.83
CA PRO A 693 -15.76 20.90 24.99
C PRO A 693 -14.62 21.91 25.22
N TYR A 694 -14.35 22.74 24.21
CA TYR A 694 -13.33 23.78 24.21
C TYR A 694 -13.86 25.19 24.50
N ILE A 695 -15.17 25.35 24.69
CA ILE A 695 -15.81 26.59 25.10
C ILE A 695 -16.44 26.41 26.49
N THR A 696 -16.50 27.48 27.28
CA THR A 696 -17.16 27.53 28.58
C THR A 696 -18.02 28.79 28.64
N LYS A 697 -19.29 28.67 29.04
CA LYS A 697 -20.19 29.81 29.26
C LYS A 697 -19.95 30.37 30.67
N LYS A 698 -19.55 31.64 30.79
CA LYS A 698 -19.48 32.33 32.09
C LYS A 698 -20.87 32.81 32.54
N LEU A 699 -21.00 33.13 33.84
CA LEU A 699 -22.25 33.63 34.45
C LEU A 699 -22.85 34.85 33.72
N ASN A 700 -22.02 35.67 33.08
CA ASN A 700 -22.45 36.86 32.33
C ASN A 700 -22.77 36.54 30.85
N GLU A 701 -23.15 35.30 30.55
CA GLU A 701 -23.43 34.78 29.20
C GLU A 701 -22.28 34.85 28.18
N LYS A 702 -21.09 35.30 28.59
CA LYS A 702 -19.91 35.35 27.73
C LYS A 702 -19.32 33.96 27.52
N PHE A 703 -19.22 33.54 26.27
CA PHE A 703 -18.49 32.35 25.85
C PHE A 703 -16.98 32.61 25.87
N VAL A 704 -16.24 31.78 26.59
CA VAL A 704 -14.77 31.86 26.68
C VAL A 704 -14.13 30.51 26.37
N ILE A 705 -12.87 30.51 25.95
CA ILE A 705 -12.15 29.26 25.72
C ILE A 705 -11.88 28.52 27.04
N ASN A 706 -12.02 27.19 27.01
CA ASN A 706 -11.62 26.34 28.12
C ASN A 706 -10.09 26.32 28.25
N LYS A 707 -9.55 26.93 29.31
CA LYS A 707 -8.10 27.00 29.57
C LYS A 707 -7.40 25.64 29.72
N LYS A 708 -8.14 24.55 30.00
CA LYS A 708 -7.59 23.19 30.05
C LYS A 708 -7.53 22.50 28.68
N HIS A 709 -8.15 23.09 27.66
CA HIS A 709 -8.25 22.50 26.33
C HIS A 709 -7.00 22.76 25.49
N ARG A 710 -6.73 21.87 24.51
CA ARG A 710 -5.55 21.96 23.62
C ARG A 710 -5.48 23.25 22.80
N TYR A 711 -6.63 23.82 22.43
CA TYR A 711 -6.69 25.07 21.66
C TYR A 711 -6.22 26.28 22.48
N TYR A 712 -6.40 26.27 23.79
CA TYR A 712 -5.84 27.32 24.64
C TYR A 712 -4.30 27.25 24.62
N THR A 713 -3.73 26.06 24.80
CA THR A 713 -2.29 25.85 24.67
C THR A 713 -1.78 26.27 23.29
N GLN A 714 -2.51 25.95 22.22
CA GLN A 714 -2.14 26.36 20.87
C GLN A 714 -2.06 27.89 20.72
N CYS A 715 -3.07 28.62 21.23
CA CYS A 715 -3.07 30.09 21.23
C CYS A 715 -1.89 30.67 22.02
N GLN A 716 -1.58 30.09 23.19
CA GLN A 716 -0.43 30.53 24.00
C GLN A 716 0.90 30.32 23.28
N VAL A 717 1.10 29.18 22.61
CA VAL A 717 2.33 28.92 21.86
C VAL A 717 2.45 29.81 20.62
N GLN A 718 1.34 30.08 19.92
CA GLN A 718 1.31 31.04 18.82
C GLN A 718 1.70 32.44 19.28
N MET A 719 1.17 32.90 20.41
CA MET A 719 1.53 34.20 21.02
C MET A 719 3.00 34.24 21.45
N GLY A 720 3.50 33.20 22.12
CA GLY A 720 4.89 33.12 22.58
C GLY A 720 5.92 33.11 21.45
N THR A 721 5.63 32.36 20.37
CA THR A 721 6.51 32.30 19.18
C THR A 721 6.43 33.57 18.32
N ALA A 722 5.26 34.18 18.19
CA ALA A 722 5.08 35.43 17.44
C ALA A 722 5.40 36.71 18.26
N LYS A 723 5.77 36.55 19.54
CA LYS A 723 5.97 37.65 20.52
C LYS A 723 4.79 38.62 20.58
N MET A 724 3.58 38.07 20.60
CA MET A 724 2.32 38.82 20.70
C MET A 724 1.67 38.61 22.06
N ILE A 725 1.04 39.64 22.60
CA ILE A 725 0.42 39.60 23.94
C ILE A 725 -1.07 39.22 23.92
N LYS A 726 -1.64 39.02 22.73
CA LYS A 726 -3.07 38.87 22.52
C LYS A 726 -3.37 37.93 21.36
N CYS A 727 -4.36 37.06 21.56
CA CYS A 727 -4.93 36.20 20.53
C CYS A 727 -6.46 36.31 20.57
N TYR A 728 -7.07 36.52 19.41
CA TYR A 728 -8.51 36.34 19.22
C TYR A 728 -8.76 34.88 18.85
N PHE A 729 -9.62 34.21 19.60
CA PHE A 729 -10.04 32.84 19.31
C PHE A 729 -11.48 32.88 18.81
N MET A 730 -11.68 32.49 17.55
CA MET A 730 -12.96 32.52 16.89
C MET A 730 -13.46 31.11 16.60
N VAL A 731 -14.73 30.84 16.93
CA VAL A 731 -15.46 29.67 16.45
C VAL A 731 -16.54 30.17 15.50
N TRP A 732 -16.59 29.67 14.28
CA TRP A 732 -17.49 30.19 13.25
C TRP A 732 -18.26 29.06 12.54
N THR A 733 -19.54 29.32 12.27
CA THR A 733 -20.38 28.58 11.33
C THR A 733 -21.17 29.58 10.49
N ALA A 734 -21.80 29.13 9.41
CA ALA A 734 -22.68 29.99 8.60
C ALA A 734 -23.88 30.56 9.40
N HIS A 735 -24.15 30.01 10.59
CA HIS A 735 -25.30 30.34 11.42
C HIS A 735 -24.92 31.17 12.67
N GLY A 736 -23.64 31.50 12.87
CA GLY A 736 -23.20 32.34 13.98
C GLY A 736 -21.71 32.19 14.33
N TYR A 737 -21.25 32.96 15.31
CA TYR A 737 -19.85 32.95 15.72
C TYR A 737 -19.67 33.17 17.23
N ILE A 738 -18.55 32.73 17.78
CA ILE A 738 -18.06 33.09 19.12
C ILE A 738 -16.67 33.69 18.95
N ILE A 739 -16.39 34.81 19.61
CA ILE A 739 -15.05 35.40 19.67
C ILE A 739 -14.67 35.58 21.14
N ASP A 740 -13.56 34.94 21.54
CA ASP A 740 -12.93 35.18 22.83
C ASP A 740 -11.59 35.90 22.65
N LYS A 741 -11.24 36.75 23.61
CA LYS A 741 -9.98 37.51 23.62
C LYS A 741 -9.08 36.94 24.70
N ILE A 742 -8.03 36.25 24.26
CA ILE A 742 -7.08 35.56 25.12
C ILE A 742 -5.85 36.46 25.33
N ALA A 743 -5.46 36.65 26.59
CA ALA A 743 -4.20 37.29 26.95
C ALA A 743 -3.07 36.25 27.02
N PHE A 744 -1.85 36.68 26.70
CA PHE A 744 -0.66 35.86 26.86
C PHE A 744 -0.40 35.56 28.35
N ASP A 745 -0.11 34.29 28.64
CA ASP A 745 0.20 33.80 29.98
C ASP A 745 1.70 33.58 30.09
N GLU A 746 2.42 34.63 30.49
CA GLU A 746 3.89 34.63 30.57
C GLU A 746 4.41 33.57 31.56
N ALA A 747 3.75 33.40 32.71
CA ALA A 747 4.11 32.41 33.71
C ALA A 747 3.88 30.96 33.23
N GLY A 748 2.93 30.75 32.32
CA GLY A 748 2.69 29.45 31.70
C GLY A 748 3.58 29.17 30.48
N TRP A 749 4.20 30.21 29.90
CA TRP A 749 5.12 30.09 28.77
C TRP A 749 6.55 29.78 29.21
N LEU A 750 7.01 30.42 30.29
CA LEU A 750 8.26 30.10 31.00
C LEU A 750 8.16 28.72 31.66
#